data_AF-A0A8S2RTH2-F1
#
_entry.id   AF-A0A8S2RTH2-F1
#
_cell.length_a   1.000
_cell.length_b   1.000
_cell.length_c   1.000
_cell.angle_alpha   90.00
_cell.angle_beta   90.00
_cell.angle_gamma   90.00
#
_symmetry.space_group_name_H-M   'P 1'
#
loop_
_entity.id
_entity.type
_entity.pdbx_description
1 polymer ?
#
loop_
_entity_poly.entity_id
_entity_poly.type
_entity_poly.pdbx_seq_one_letter_code
_entity_poly.pdbx_strand_id
1 'polypeptide(L)'
;MANLSICAAIFNPDTNDYDAYGLKIAANNILLVESHSNAYEFLILLTPYDNVTNDQQCFLSYTDETHYVHSVGVGSHANETNFYAVGQIIGASLDPIDSSVSNNTFIAFYHSPNAESCLTISQILIDYMSLTQRDFLVMVVHPTGQFALVLAENVVFKYNPFVSSRITTNTSFWPDISFTPRAADIDTNFTIVAGLVSNGASSSIRASVIVYLIDNNLRHIYSNWTYKPSNSSWQSQLTFSGTNGWSVKYSMSVDINNFDPTRVLVGVPYLNTVFHFVISGSGTILTLSSQIDNGNSVGFGKGVAWLASDQAAILANRYTSTFSLWLSSQIWLYTQLPTIGLTSAPTAIIPNNQQPLPSTINNQLLNIRPISNSLAVLDVTGTTLLIVSTEPGFYASTDTRFSAESVSTHTISTKQACLAGTMKNNIGIYPCALCPSGSRSSRGSINCTRCNSSTFCPLGAVAEVAQRELETVSQAYAYPTSPDVTSFEDILLTEGDIWIGGLVTIALVVLVAQAYNFSTKFVAQYPAEKVGDSNFACDISLRNAVFETVLQSLAIPRSNDESVIYDMLTNQQWTLHVNLLNTEVACSSMSSNQFIDGLLVPINFIACSENNSTVKSSFLVPHDVATIQFIINDIKPIGGVKIGMTGPGTENNTSILKELGFSQAFYNSNRTLAQTASVALQLTLKNLGGTVTIYL
;
A
#
# COMPACT_ATOMS: atom_id res chain seq x y z
N MET A 1 43.83 -42.50 15.60
CA MET A 1 42.52 -42.24 16.24
C MET A 1 42.67 -41.02 17.12
N ALA A 2 42.37 -39.83 16.58
CA ALA A 2 42.40 -38.60 17.34
C ALA A 2 41.01 -38.41 17.97
N ASN A 3 40.95 -38.39 19.31
CA ASN A 3 39.77 -38.00 20.05
C ASN A 3 39.51 -36.51 19.79
N LEU A 4 38.64 -36.21 18.83
CA LEU A 4 37.97 -34.92 18.74
C LEU A 4 37.01 -34.81 19.93
N SER A 5 37.53 -34.25 21.01
CA SER A 5 36.73 -33.66 22.08
C SER A 5 35.84 -32.59 21.45
N ILE A 6 34.60 -32.94 21.14
CA ILE A 6 33.56 -31.98 20.79
C ILE A 6 33.30 -31.20 22.08
N CYS A 7 33.88 -30.01 22.20
CA CYS A 7 33.44 -29.04 23.20
C CYS A 7 31.95 -28.82 22.96
N ALA A 8 31.10 -29.22 23.90
CA ALA A 8 29.70 -28.81 23.89
C ALA A 8 29.68 -27.29 23.90
N ALA A 9 29.28 -26.68 22.78
CA ALA A 9 29.18 -25.24 22.68
C ALA A 9 28.16 -24.76 23.73
N ILE A 10 28.56 -23.80 24.56
CA ILE A 10 27.65 -23.13 25.49
C ILE A 10 26.62 -22.39 24.64
N PHE A 11 25.33 -22.67 24.87
CA PHE A 11 24.25 -21.94 24.22
C PHE A 11 24.23 -20.52 24.75
N ASN A 12 24.41 -19.55 23.85
CA ASN A 12 24.31 -18.12 24.16
C ASN A 12 23.24 -17.53 23.23
N PRO A 13 21.97 -17.46 23.66
CA PRO A 13 20.88 -16.98 22.82
C PRO A 13 21.13 -15.52 22.43
N ASP A 14 20.76 -15.15 21.20
CA ASP A 14 20.65 -13.74 20.83
C ASP A 14 19.41 -13.14 21.49
N THR A 15 19.61 -12.45 22.61
CA THR A 15 18.54 -11.80 23.38
C THR A 15 17.99 -10.54 22.71
N ASN A 16 18.56 -10.13 21.56
CA ASN A 16 18.08 -8.99 20.79
C ASN A 16 17.34 -9.41 19.50
N ASP A 17 17.29 -10.71 19.19
CA ASP A 17 16.60 -11.23 18.01
C ASP A 17 15.27 -11.89 18.40
N TYR A 18 14.18 -11.14 18.23
CA TYR A 18 12.80 -11.61 18.44
C TYR A 18 12.35 -12.65 17.39
N ASP A 19 13.12 -12.88 16.34
CA ASP A 19 12.85 -13.93 15.35
C ASP A 19 13.53 -15.24 15.73
N ALA A 20 14.54 -15.20 16.62
CA ALA A 20 15.42 -16.33 16.85
C ALA A 20 14.70 -17.49 17.56
N TYR A 21 14.96 -18.69 17.01
CA TYR A 21 14.63 -19.99 17.60
C TYR A 21 13.14 -20.36 17.73
N GLY A 22 12.20 -19.45 17.45
CA GLY A 22 10.77 -19.76 17.54
C GLY A 22 9.85 -18.55 17.59
N LEU A 23 8.55 -18.81 17.81
CA LEU A 23 7.51 -17.78 17.81
C LEU A 23 7.37 -17.14 19.19
N LYS A 24 7.67 -15.85 19.27
CA LYS A 24 7.60 -15.07 20.51
C LYS A 24 6.22 -14.51 20.83
N ILE A 25 5.25 -14.67 19.92
CA ILE A 25 3.87 -14.18 20.07
C ILE A 25 2.87 -15.29 19.75
N ALA A 26 1.86 -15.43 20.60
CA ALA A 26 0.72 -16.32 20.40
C ALA A 26 -0.54 -15.65 20.94
N ALA A 27 -1.68 -15.83 20.26
CA ALA A 27 -2.91 -15.18 20.67
C ALA A 27 -4.14 -16.00 20.28
N ASN A 28 -5.21 -15.85 21.05
CA ASN A 28 -6.54 -16.36 20.76
C ASN A 28 -7.59 -15.29 21.16
N ASN A 29 -8.87 -15.66 21.18
CA ASN A 29 -9.95 -14.71 21.49
C ASN A 29 -9.98 -14.19 22.94
N ILE A 30 -9.19 -14.79 23.83
CA ILE A 30 -9.21 -14.50 25.27
C ILE A 30 -7.91 -13.87 25.74
N LEU A 31 -6.77 -14.37 25.27
CA LEU A 31 -5.48 -13.83 25.66
C LEU A 31 -4.48 -13.78 24.51
N LEU A 32 -3.56 -12.83 24.63
CA LEU A 32 -2.35 -12.70 23.85
C LEU A 32 -1.17 -12.84 24.81
N VAL A 33 -0.20 -13.67 24.43
CA VAL A 33 1.07 -13.82 25.14
C VAL A 33 2.19 -13.41 24.21
N GLU A 34 3.08 -12.59 24.75
CA GLU A 34 4.36 -12.26 24.16
C GLU A 34 5.48 -12.66 25.13
N SER A 35 6.50 -13.35 24.63
CA SER A 35 7.74 -13.59 25.36
C SER A 35 8.79 -12.58 24.92
N HIS A 36 9.23 -11.73 25.84
CA HIS A 36 10.29 -10.76 25.55
C HIS A 36 11.63 -11.46 25.30
N SER A 37 12.44 -10.96 24.36
CA SER A 37 13.72 -11.57 23.99
C SER A 37 14.81 -11.33 25.02
N ASN A 38 14.70 -10.22 25.77
CA ASN A 38 15.65 -9.74 26.77
C ASN A 38 15.18 -9.94 28.22
N ALA A 39 13.90 -10.26 28.43
CA ALA A 39 13.30 -10.26 29.75
C ALA A 39 12.79 -11.65 30.13
N TYR A 40 13.00 -11.98 31.40
CA TYR A 40 12.58 -13.21 32.06
C TYR A 40 11.06 -13.23 32.29
N GLU A 41 10.28 -12.60 31.41
CA GLU A 41 8.87 -12.34 31.58
C GLU A 41 8.07 -12.62 30.30
N PHE A 42 6.84 -13.06 30.52
CA PHE A 42 5.78 -13.03 29.55
C PHE A 42 4.95 -11.78 29.77
N LEU A 43 4.72 -11.05 28.70
CA LEU A 43 3.67 -10.06 28.63
C LEU A 43 2.38 -10.77 28.24
N ILE A 44 1.36 -10.64 29.07
CA ILE A 44 0.05 -11.23 28.85
C ILE A 44 -0.97 -10.11 28.76
N LEU A 45 -1.79 -10.15 27.72
CA LEU A 45 -2.88 -9.22 27.48
C LEU A 45 -4.19 -9.99 27.36
N LEU A 46 -5.16 -9.64 28.20
CA LEU A 46 -6.50 -10.24 28.22
C LEU A 46 -7.48 -9.43 27.37
N THR A 47 -8.46 -10.13 26.79
CA THR A 47 -9.60 -9.57 26.06
C THR A 47 -10.49 -8.69 26.95
N PRO A 48 -11.30 -7.76 26.41
CA PRO A 48 -11.35 -7.33 25.01
C PRO A 48 -10.14 -6.48 24.58
N TYR A 49 -9.64 -6.76 23.37
CA TYR A 49 -8.44 -6.11 22.80
C TYR A 49 -8.67 -4.68 22.27
N ASP A 50 -9.91 -4.27 22.10
CA ASP A 50 -10.27 -2.94 21.58
C ASP A 50 -10.28 -1.84 22.66
N ASN A 51 -10.22 -2.22 23.94
CA ASN A 51 -10.22 -1.30 25.07
C ASN A 51 -9.38 -1.86 26.22
N VAL A 52 -8.06 -1.84 26.03
CA VAL A 52 -7.11 -2.37 27.01
C VAL A 52 -6.93 -1.40 28.16
N THR A 53 -7.34 -1.82 29.34
CA THR A 53 -7.06 -1.17 30.61
C THR A 53 -5.81 -1.78 31.27
N ASN A 54 -5.16 -1.05 32.17
CA ASN A 54 -3.97 -1.55 32.88
C ASN A 54 -4.23 -2.87 33.64
N ASP A 55 -5.47 -3.15 34.04
CA ASP A 55 -5.84 -4.36 34.78
C ASP A 55 -5.88 -5.63 33.88
N GLN A 56 -5.95 -5.45 32.56
CA GLN A 56 -5.96 -6.54 31.57
C GLN A 56 -4.56 -6.87 31.03
N GLN A 57 -3.55 -6.06 31.37
CA GLN A 57 -2.17 -6.30 31.02
C GLN A 57 -1.40 -6.76 32.26
N CYS A 58 -0.57 -7.78 32.10
CA CYS A 58 0.30 -8.22 33.18
C CYS A 58 1.61 -8.80 32.67
N PHE A 59 2.58 -8.83 33.58
CA PHE A 59 3.89 -9.40 33.36
C PHE A 59 4.04 -10.62 34.26
N LEU A 60 4.37 -11.76 33.68
CA LEU A 60 4.59 -13.01 34.38
C LEU A 60 6.04 -13.45 34.21
N SER A 61 6.81 -13.45 35.28
CA SER A 61 8.19 -13.92 35.21
C SER A 61 8.28 -15.44 35.11
N TYR A 62 8.99 -15.96 34.13
CA TYR A 62 9.20 -17.40 33.92
C TYR A 62 10.55 -17.86 34.50
N THR A 63 10.72 -17.70 35.82
CA THR A 63 11.77 -18.32 36.66
C THR A 63 13.25 -18.15 36.23
N ASP A 64 14.00 -17.36 37.02
CA ASP A 64 15.47 -17.15 37.05
C ASP A 64 16.22 -16.83 35.73
N GLU A 65 17.47 -16.38 35.86
CA GLU A 65 18.29 -15.96 34.71
C GLU A 65 18.77 -17.13 33.82
N THR A 66 18.41 -18.36 34.20
CA THR A 66 18.93 -19.59 33.58
C THR A 66 18.00 -20.19 32.55
N HIS A 67 16.85 -19.57 32.22
CA HIS A 67 15.91 -20.11 31.23
C HIS A 67 15.71 -19.15 30.05
N TYR A 68 15.78 -19.68 28.82
CA TYR A 68 15.44 -18.96 27.59
C TYR A 68 14.20 -19.60 26.95
N VAL A 69 13.13 -18.82 26.73
CA VAL A 69 11.97 -19.29 25.98
C VAL A 69 12.24 -19.16 24.48
N HIS A 70 12.10 -20.26 23.74
CA HIS A 70 12.17 -20.24 22.27
C HIS A 70 10.84 -19.85 21.65
N SER A 71 9.75 -20.45 22.13
CA SER A 71 8.43 -20.25 21.55
C SER A 71 7.34 -20.28 22.61
N VAL A 72 6.30 -19.49 22.39
CA VAL A 72 5.03 -19.54 23.12
C VAL A 72 3.91 -20.04 22.22
N GLY A 73 2.85 -20.58 22.82
CA GLY A 73 1.69 -21.11 22.08
C GLY A 73 0.43 -21.11 22.93
N VAL A 74 -0.71 -20.92 22.29
CA VAL A 74 -2.05 -20.93 22.91
C VAL A 74 -3.00 -21.80 22.08
N GLY A 75 -4.03 -22.35 22.70
CA GLY A 75 -5.08 -23.03 21.94
C GLY A 75 -5.92 -22.00 21.16
N SER A 76 -5.99 -22.16 19.84
CA SER A 76 -6.68 -21.21 18.93
C SER A 76 -8.18 -21.07 19.21
N HIS A 77 -8.81 -22.11 19.75
CA HIS A 77 -10.22 -22.20 20.11
C HIS A 77 -10.42 -22.38 21.62
N ALA A 78 -9.37 -22.22 22.43
CA ALA A 78 -9.48 -22.39 23.85
C ALA A 78 -10.33 -21.26 24.43
N ASN A 79 -11.40 -21.64 25.15
CA ASN A 79 -12.16 -20.71 25.98
C ASN A 79 -11.48 -20.52 27.36
N GLU A 80 -10.20 -20.84 27.45
CA GLU A 80 -9.42 -20.86 28.67
C GLU A 80 -8.17 -20.00 28.50
N THR A 81 -7.72 -19.44 29.61
CA THR A 81 -6.52 -18.61 29.71
C THR A 81 -5.23 -19.43 29.84
N ASN A 82 -5.15 -20.52 29.07
CA ASN A 82 -4.02 -21.44 29.08
C ASN A 82 -3.01 -21.08 28.00
N PHE A 83 -1.73 -21.12 28.35
CA PHE A 83 -0.67 -21.04 27.38
C PHE A 83 0.50 -21.98 27.72
N TYR A 84 1.25 -22.31 26.69
CA TYR A 84 2.41 -23.18 26.74
C TYR A 84 3.63 -22.39 26.32
N ALA A 85 4.78 -22.76 26.87
CA ALA A 85 6.07 -22.25 26.44
C ALA A 85 7.06 -23.40 26.34
N VAL A 86 7.97 -23.30 25.37
CA VAL A 86 9.10 -24.23 25.23
C VAL A 86 10.40 -23.43 25.18
N GLY A 87 11.42 -23.93 25.85
CA GLY A 87 12.68 -23.21 26.02
C GLY A 87 13.86 -24.12 26.35
N GLN A 88 14.99 -23.52 26.67
CA GLN A 88 16.21 -24.21 27.07
C GLN A 88 16.85 -23.51 28.28
N ILE A 89 17.57 -24.28 29.10
CA ILE A 89 18.37 -23.73 30.20
C ILE A 89 19.64 -23.06 29.61
N ILE A 90 19.82 -21.75 29.86
CA ILE A 90 21.03 -20.97 29.60
C ILE A 90 22.01 -21.17 30.74
N GLY A 91 23.25 -21.56 30.41
CA GLY A 91 24.38 -21.35 31.31
C GLY A 91 24.25 -21.99 32.70
N ALA A 92 24.31 -23.33 32.77
CA ALA A 92 24.93 -23.91 33.94
C ALA A 92 26.41 -23.47 33.93
N SER A 93 26.75 -22.49 34.78
CA SER A 93 28.07 -22.46 35.38
C SER A 93 28.35 -23.91 35.79
N LEU A 94 29.46 -24.47 35.29
CA LEU A 94 30.07 -25.65 35.86
C LEU A 94 30.50 -25.31 37.29
N ASP A 95 29.55 -25.09 38.19
CA ASP A 95 29.83 -25.29 39.60
C ASP A 95 30.05 -26.81 39.71
N PRO A 96 31.26 -27.30 40.04
CA PRO A 96 31.60 -28.72 39.92
C PRO A 96 30.76 -29.64 40.84
N ILE A 97 29.90 -29.03 41.67
CA ILE A 97 29.09 -29.69 42.67
C ILE A 97 27.75 -30.17 42.09
N ASP A 98 27.26 -29.58 40.99
CA ASP A 98 26.01 -30.02 40.34
C ASP A 98 26.21 -30.36 38.86
N SER A 99 27.04 -31.38 38.61
CA SER A 99 27.32 -31.94 37.28
C SER A 99 26.11 -32.61 36.59
N SER A 100 24.89 -32.37 37.08
CA SER A 100 23.66 -33.03 36.64
C SER A 100 22.81 -32.16 35.70
N VAL A 101 23.07 -30.85 35.62
CA VAL A 101 22.29 -29.93 34.78
C VAL A 101 22.94 -29.81 33.40
N SER A 102 22.68 -30.79 32.54
CA SER A 102 22.94 -30.64 31.10
C SER A 102 22.01 -29.60 30.47
N ASN A 103 22.40 -29.01 29.33
CA ASN A 103 21.55 -28.15 28.49
C ASN A 103 20.27 -28.88 28.09
N ASN A 104 19.24 -28.82 28.94
CA ASN A 104 17.98 -29.52 28.74
C ASN A 104 16.94 -28.56 28.17
N THR A 105 16.13 -29.07 27.24
CA THR A 105 14.92 -28.39 26.79
C THR A 105 13.87 -28.55 27.88
N PHE A 106 13.18 -27.47 28.21
CA PHE A 106 12.05 -27.50 29.13
C PHE A 106 10.76 -27.12 28.41
N ILE A 107 9.65 -27.58 28.96
CA ILE A 107 8.30 -27.16 28.55
C ILE A 107 7.57 -26.72 29.80
N ALA A 108 6.95 -25.55 29.73
CA ALA A 108 6.14 -25.00 30.79
C ALA A 108 4.69 -24.87 30.33
N PHE A 109 3.78 -25.06 31.28
CA PHE A 109 2.35 -24.80 31.13
C PHE A 109 1.90 -23.78 32.17
N TYR A 110 1.12 -22.81 31.72
CA TYR A 110 0.54 -21.76 32.55
C TYR A 110 -0.97 -21.76 32.39
N HIS A 111 -1.66 -21.69 33.52
CA HIS A 111 -3.11 -21.65 33.60
C HIS A 111 -3.52 -20.51 34.52
N SER A 112 -4.37 -19.61 34.02
CA SER A 112 -5.19 -18.76 34.88
C SER A 112 -6.58 -19.37 35.01
N PRO A 113 -7.13 -19.58 36.22
CA PRO A 113 -8.51 -19.96 36.41
C PRO A 113 -9.49 -18.80 36.22
N ASN A 114 -9.00 -17.55 36.17
CA ASN A 114 -9.81 -16.36 35.97
C ASN A 114 -9.42 -15.64 34.67
N ALA A 115 -10.37 -15.51 33.74
CA ALA A 115 -10.17 -14.84 32.46
C ALA A 115 -10.19 -13.32 32.55
N GLU A 116 -10.59 -12.75 33.69
CA GLU A 116 -10.75 -11.30 33.88
C GLU A 116 -9.56 -10.65 34.59
N SER A 117 -8.62 -11.41 35.17
CA SER A 117 -7.48 -10.84 35.89
C SER A 117 -6.27 -11.77 35.85
N CYS A 118 -5.08 -11.17 35.78
CA CYS A 118 -3.82 -11.91 35.87
C CYS A 118 -3.41 -12.33 37.28
N LEU A 119 -4.18 -11.97 38.32
CA LEU A 119 -3.79 -12.12 39.72
C LEU A 119 -3.66 -13.58 40.20
N THR A 120 -4.13 -14.54 39.41
CA THR A 120 -4.19 -15.97 39.79
C THR A 120 -3.54 -16.90 38.78
N ILE A 121 -2.57 -16.43 37.97
CA ILE A 121 -1.84 -17.34 37.07
C ILE A 121 -1.04 -18.32 37.94
N SER A 122 -1.48 -19.57 37.97
CA SER A 122 -0.76 -20.66 38.63
C SER A 122 0.18 -21.32 37.63
N GLN A 123 1.47 -21.31 37.95
CA GLN A 123 2.51 -22.05 37.23
C GLN A 123 2.42 -23.53 37.60
N ILE A 124 2.24 -24.44 36.64
CA ILE A 124 2.24 -25.87 36.94
C ILE A 124 2.94 -26.67 35.84
N LEU A 125 3.92 -27.47 36.28
CA LEU A 125 4.67 -28.51 35.57
C LEU A 125 5.69 -27.99 34.53
N ILE A 126 6.97 -27.98 34.94
CA ILE A 126 8.13 -27.89 34.05
C ILE A 126 8.62 -29.31 33.81
N ASP A 127 8.45 -29.84 32.61
CA ASP A 127 9.06 -31.13 32.21
C ASP A 127 10.40 -30.86 31.52
N TYR A 128 11.43 -31.59 31.93
CA TYR A 128 12.79 -31.48 31.38
C TYR A 128 13.08 -32.66 30.47
N MET A 129 13.68 -32.34 29.33
CA MET A 129 14.12 -33.34 28.37
C MET A 129 15.59 -33.14 28.05
N SER A 130 16.34 -34.24 28.07
CA SER A 130 17.69 -34.31 27.51
C SER A 130 17.62 -34.28 25.99
N LEU A 131 17.39 -33.10 25.42
CA LEU A 131 17.52 -32.84 23.99
C LEU A 131 18.75 -31.98 23.77
N THR A 132 19.66 -32.44 22.92
CA THR A 132 20.78 -31.61 22.43
C THR A 132 20.21 -30.37 21.77
N GLN A 133 20.78 -29.19 22.04
CA GLN A 133 20.40 -27.92 21.41
C GLN A 133 20.10 -28.11 19.92
N ARG A 134 18.91 -27.65 19.49
CA ARG A 134 18.51 -27.61 18.08
C ARG A 134 18.08 -26.20 17.75
N ASP A 135 18.63 -25.68 16.65
CA ASP A 135 18.28 -24.36 16.12
C ASP A 135 16.82 -24.29 15.62
N PHE A 136 16.16 -25.45 15.49
CA PHE A 136 14.81 -25.58 14.95
C PHE A 136 13.98 -26.54 15.80
N LEU A 137 13.14 -25.94 16.64
CA LEU A 137 12.16 -26.61 17.49
C LEU A 137 10.82 -25.94 17.24
N VAL A 138 9.83 -26.70 16.79
CA VAL A 138 8.49 -26.17 16.52
C VAL A 138 7.54 -26.68 17.60
N MET A 139 6.86 -25.77 18.29
CA MET A 139 5.78 -26.10 19.22
C MET A 139 4.45 -25.64 18.64
N VAL A 140 3.44 -26.51 18.72
CA VAL A 140 2.05 -26.20 18.39
C VAL A 140 1.14 -26.67 19.51
N VAL A 141 0.08 -25.92 19.77
CA VAL A 141 -0.86 -26.19 20.87
C VAL A 141 -2.19 -26.59 20.27
N HIS A 142 -2.74 -27.72 20.73
CA HIS A 142 -4.05 -28.20 20.30
C HIS A 142 -5.09 -27.08 20.39
N PRO A 143 -6.05 -26.98 19.44
CA PRO A 143 -7.03 -25.89 19.41
C PRO A 143 -7.70 -25.57 20.74
N THR A 144 -8.03 -26.60 21.53
CA THR A 144 -8.69 -26.45 22.83
C THR A 144 -7.73 -26.22 24.01
N GLY A 145 -6.42 -26.14 23.77
CA GLY A 145 -5.40 -25.98 24.81
C GLY A 145 -5.13 -27.24 25.63
N GLN A 146 -5.63 -28.41 25.23
CA GLN A 146 -5.53 -29.67 25.99
C GLN A 146 -4.12 -30.28 26.03
N PHE A 147 -3.31 -30.07 24.99
CA PHE A 147 -1.95 -30.57 24.89
C PHE A 147 -1.14 -29.74 23.91
N ALA A 148 0.18 -29.86 23.99
CA ALA A 148 1.11 -29.34 23.00
C ALA A 148 1.83 -30.48 22.28
N LEU A 149 2.09 -30.29 20.99
CA LEU A 149 3.05 -31.09 20.23
C LEU A 149 4.33 -30.30 20.07
N VAL A 150 5.45 -30.99 20.20
CA VAL A 150 6.76 -30.42 19.95
C VAL A 150 7.46 -31.29 18.92
N LEU A 151 7.96 -30.63 17.89
CA LEU A 151 8.45 -31.23 16.66
C LEU A 151 9.91 -30.79 16.45
N ALA A 152 10.81 -31.77 16.32
CA ALA A 152 12.20 -31.59 15.97
C ALA A 152 12.64 -32.66 14.96
N GLU A 153 13.86 -32.56 14.43
CA GLU A 153 14.43 -33.48 13.43
C GLU A 153 14.43 -34.94 13.89
N ASN A 154 14.71 -35.20 15.16
CA ASN A 154 14.94 -36.53 15.71
C ASN A 154 13.98 -36.91 16.84
N VAL A 155 13.07 -36.01 17.22
CA VAL A 155 12.10 -36.28 18.28
C VAL A 155 10.80 -35.58 17.97
N VAL A 156 9.71 -36.30 18.18
CA VAL A 156 8.36 -35.76 18.16
C VAL A 156 7.64 -36.29 19.38
N PHE A 157 7.02 -35.41 20.15
CA PHE A 157 6.30 -35.85 21.34
C PHE A 157 5.09 -34.96 21.63
N LYS A 158 4.20 -35.53 22.42
CA LYS A 158 2.95 -34.93 22.89
C LYS A 158 3.02 -34.74 24.40
N TYR A 159 2.78 -33.51 24.84
CA TYR A 159 2.77 -33.11 26.23
C TYR A 159 1.34 -32.72 26.66
N ASN A 160 0.78 -33.47 27.62
CA ASN A 160 -0.54 -33.18 28.19
C ASN A 160 -0.40 -32.87 29.70
N PRO A 161 -0.59 -31.60 30.12
CA PRO A 161 -0.41 -31.20 31.51
C PRO A 161 -1.50 -31.75 32.44
N PHE A 162 -2.70 -32.03 31.93
CA PHE A 162 -3.87 -32.44 32.73
C PHE A 162 -3.87 -33.92 33.13
N VAL A 163 -3.14 -34.75 32.38
CA VAL A 163 -3.03 -36.20 32.63
C VAL A 163 -1.62 -36.56 33.11
N SER A 164 -0.71 -35.57 33.17
CA SER A 164 0.73 -35.76 33.42
C SER A 164 1.34 -36.89 32.56
N SER A 165 0.79 -37.11 31.37
CA SER A 165 1.19 -38.17 30.47
C SER A 165 1.98 -37.57 29.32
N ARG A 166 3.19 -38.09 29.13
CA ARG A 166 4.06 -37.75 28.00
C ARG A 166 4.13 -38.94 27.06
N ILE A 167 3.75 -38.70 25.80
CA ILE A 167 3.90 -39.69 24.74
C ILE A 167 5.04 -39.21 23.86
N THR A 168 6.21 -39.85 24.00
CA THR A 168 7.38 -39.57 23.18
C THR A 168 7.49 -40.62 22.08
N THR A 169 7.67 -40.17 20.83
CA THR A 169 8.07 -41.04 19.73
C THR A 169 9.56 -40.85 19.46
N ASN A 170 10.34 -41.93 19.50
CA ASN A 170 11.79 -41.91 19.31
C ASN A 170 12.19 -41.79 17.82
N THR A 171 13.26 -41.03 17.57
CA THR A 171 14.27 -40.98 16.46
C THR A 171 13.96 -41.37 15.01
N SER A 172 12.74 -41.74 14.64
CA SER A 172 12.41 -42.13 13.26
C SER A 172 10.95 -41.86 12.90
N PHE A 173 10.34 -40.82 13.49
CA PHE A 173 8.97 -40.45 13.13
C PHE A 173 8.90 -39.96 11.68
N TRP A 174 9.87 -39.15 11.26
CA TRP A 174 9.96 -38.67 9.88
C TRP A 174 10.49 -39.77 8.96
N PRO A 175 9.91 -39.94 7.75
CA PRO A 175 10.41 -40.91 6.77
C PRO A 175 11.81 -40.54 6.26
N ASP A 176 12.13 -39.25 6.25
CA ASP A 176 13.43 -38.72 5.85
C ASP A 176 14.18 -38.18 7.08
N ILE A 177 15.34 -38.77 7.38
CA ILE A 177 16.19 -38.40 8.52
C ILE A 177 16.81 -37.01 8.39
N SER A 178 16.78 -36.42 7.19
CA SER A 178 17.28 -35.08 6.91
C SER A 178 16.19 -34.02 6.90
N PHE A 179 14.97 -34.39 7.29
CA PHE A 179 13.85 -33.47 7.44
C PHE A 179 14.00 -32.63 8.70
N THR A 180 13.97 -31.31 8.54
CA THR A 180 13.93 -30.34 9.62
C THR A 180 12.58 -29.62 9.63
N PRO A 181 11.75 -29.78 10.67
CA PRO A 181 10.51 -29.02 10.78
C PRO A 181 10.82 -27.53 10.96
N ARG A 182 10.03 -26.68 10.28
CA ARG A 182 10.19 -25.21 10.30
C ARG A 182 8.96 -24.50 10.81
N ALA A 183 7.79 -25.02 10.52
CA ALA A 183 6.52 -24.51 10.99
C ALA A 183 5.49 -25.63 11.04
N ALA A 184 4.50 -25.46 11.91
CA ALA A 184 3.39 -26.38 11.99
C ALA A 184 2.15 -25.63 12.48
N ASP A 185 1.00 -26.22 12.22
CA ASP A 185 -0.26 -25.84 12.84
C ASP A 185 -1.12 -27.10 13.05
N ILE A 186 -2.03 -27.05 14.01
CA ILE A 186 -2.78 -28.21 14.51
C ILE A 186 -4.29 -27.94 14.51
N ASP A 187 -5.03 -28.84 13.85
CA ASP A 187 -6.48 -28.97 13.98
C ASP A 187 -6.81 -29.98 15.10
N THR A 188 -8.09 -30.12 15.44
CA THR A 188 -8.60 -31.14 16.35
C THR A 188 -8.17 -32.57 16.00
N ASN A 189 -8.09 -32.92 14.71
CA ASN A 189 -7.84 -34.30 14.27
C ASN A 189 -6.43 -34.56 13.73
N PHE A 190 -5.79 -33.54 13.16
CA PHE A 190 -4.52 -33.68 12.47
C PHE A 190 -3.62 -32.46 12.68
N THR A 191 -2.35 -32.62 12.35
CA THR A 191 -1.35 -31.54 12.36
C THR A 191 -0.73 -31.43 10.97
N ILE A 192 -0.54 -30.21 10.48
CA ILE A 192 0.26 -29.92 9.29
C ILE A 192 1.65 -29.48 9.73
N VAL A 193 2.68 -30.09 9.15
CA VAL A 193 4.07 -29.76 9.43
C VAL A 193 4.79 -29.44 8.14
N ALA A 194 5.27 -28.21 8.01
CA ALA A 194 6.10 -27.76 6.91
C ALA A 194 7.58 -27.73 7.34
N GLY A 195 8.45 -28.19 6.44
CA GLY A 195 9.87 -28.19 6.71
C GLY A 195 10.71 -28.42 5.45
N LEU A 196 11.99 -28.66 5.67
CA LEU A 196 12.98 -28.83 4.62
C LEU A 196 13.64 -30.19 4.71
N VAL A 197 13.86 -30.81 3.56
CA VAL A 197 14.77 -31.96 3.41
C VAL A 197 16.06 -31.47 2.80
N SER A 198 17.17 -31.68 3.49
CA SER A 198 18.51 -31.32 3.01
C SER A 198 18.99 -32.31 1.96
N ASN A 199 19.15 -31.86 0.72
CA ASN A 199 19.68 -32.66 -0.38
C ASN A 199 21.22 -32.72 -0.31
N GLY A 200 21.79 -33.78 -0.88
CA GLY A 200 23.23 -34.04 -0.84
C GLY A 200 24.10 -32.93 -1.46
N ALA A 201 25.39 -32.92 -1.10
CA ALA A 201 26.31 -31.84 -1.43
C ALA A 201 26.61 -31.66 -2.95
N SER A 202 26.21 -32.61 -3.79
CA SER A 202 26.33 -32.53 -5.25
C SER A 202 25.05 -32.05 -5.95
N SER A 203 23.95 -31.85 -5.21
CA SER A 203 22.69 -31.39 -5.80
C SER A 203 22.73 -29.90 -6.16
N SER A 204 22.17 -29.55 -7.32
CA SER A 204 21.88 -28.16 -7.72
C SER A 204 20.87 -27.49 -6.78
N ILE A 205 19.98 -28.29 -6.19
CA ILE A 205 18.97 -27.86 -5.22
C ILE A 205 19.38 -28.44 -3.86
N ARG A 206 19.83 -27.66 -2.87
CA ARG A 206 20.25 -28.23 -1.57
C ARG A 206 19.13 -28.45 -0.56
N ALA A 207 17.94 -27.90 -0.78
CA ALA A 207 16.81 -28.18 0.09
C ALA A 207 15.51 -28.31 -0.70
N SER A 208 14.69 -29.29 -0.35
CA SER A 208 13.34 -29.48 -0.88
C SER A 208 12.32 -29.13 0.20
N VAL A 209 11.24 -28.43 -0.14
CA VAL A 209 10.15 -28.21 0.82
C VAL A 209 9.32 -29.47 0.90
N ILE A 210 9.03 -29.93 2.11
CA ILE A 210 8.07 -31.00 2.36
C ILE A 210 7.02 -30.52 3.35
N VAL A 211 5.77 -30.84 3.04
CA VAL A 211 4.61 -30.63 3.92
C VAL A 211 4.03 -32.00 4.28
N TYR A 212 3.99 -32.31 5.57
CA TYR A 212 3.39 -33.52 6.11
C TYR A 212 2.02 -33.24 6.71
N LEU A 213 1.09 -34.16 6.53
CA LEU A 213 -0.17 -34.25 7.25
C LEU A 213 -0.09 -35.46 8.20
N ILE A 214 -0.16 -35.21 9.51
CA ILE A 214 0.10 -36.23 10.54
C ILE A 214 -1.08 -36.37 11.53
N ASP A 215 -1.22 -37.55 12.12
CA ASP A 215 -2.17 -37.81 13.21
C ASP A 215 -1.70 -37.16 14.52
N ASN A 216 -2.62 -36.50 15.23
CA ASN A 216 -2.37 -35.87 16.54
C ASN A 216 -1.98 -36.87 17.64
N ASN A 217 -2.19 -38.17 17.43
CA ASN A 217 -1.71 -39.23 18.31
C ASN A 217 -0.29 -39.71 17.97
N LEU A 218 0.35 -39.10 16.97
CA LEU A 218 1.71 -39.40 16.54
C LEU A 218 1.93 -40.86 16.13
N ARG A 219 0.87 -41.52 15.62
CA ARG A 219 0.95 -42.93 15.20
C ARG A 219 1.39 -43.11 13.76
N HIS A 220 1.05 -42.16 12.90
CA HIS A 220 1.27 -42.27 11.46
C HIS A 220 1.23 -40.90 10.76
N ILE A 221 1.85 -40.87 9.58
CA ILE A 221 1.77 -39.78 8.61
C ILE A 221 0.72 -40.17 7.58
N TYR A 222 -0.31 -39.36 7.42
CA TYR A 222 -1.40 -39.64 6.49
C TYR A 222 -0.98 -39.42 5.03
N SER A 223 -0.36 -38.28 4.76
CA SER A 223 0.11 -37.92 3.42
C SER A 223 1.23 -36.88 3.49
N ASN A 224 1.90 -36.69 2.37
CA ASN A 224 2.92 -35.66 2.22
C ASN A 224 2.84 -35.02 0.84
N TRP A 225 3.38 -33.81 0.74
CA TRP A 225 3.59 -33.10 -0.51
C TRP A 225 5.01 -32.54 -0.54
N THR A 226 5.67 -32.59 -1.70
CA THR A 226 7.06 -32.13 -1.85
C THR A 226 7.18 -31.15 -3.02
N TYR A 227 7.81 -30.01 -2.77
CA TYR A 227 8.21 -29.06 -3.81
C TYR A 227 9.68 -29.21 -4.16
N LYS A 228 9.97 -29.30 -5.46
CA LYS A 228 11.32 -29.22 -6.00
C LYS A 228 11.37 -28.12 -7.06
N PRO A 229 12.09 -27.01 -6.83
CA PRO A 229 12.22 -25.96 -7.84
C PRO A 229 12.88 -26.52 -9.10
N SER A 230 12.56 -25.97 -10.28
CA SER A 230 13.22 -26.39 -11.51
C SER A 230 14.67 -25.90 -11.52
N ASN A 231 15.58 -26.67 -12.15
CA ASN A 231 17.00 -26.32 -12.18
C ASN A 231 17.32 -24.97 -12.84
N SER A 232 16.44 -24.47 -13.71
CA SER A 232 16.57 -23.18 -14.41
C SER A 232 15.87 -22.02 -13.70
N SER A 233 15.16 -22.28 -12.60
CA SER A 233 14.44 -21.25 -11.86
C SER A 233 15.40 -20.37 -11.06
N TRP A 234 15.04 -19.12 -10.77
CA TRP A 234 15.85 -18.28 -9.89
C TRP A 234 15.93 -18.87 -8.48
N GLN A 235 14.91 -19.63 -8.07
CA GLN A 235 14.88 -20.36 -6.80
C GLN A 235 16.01 -21.41 -6.67
N SER A 236 16.50 -21.97 -7.79
CA SER A 236 17.64 -22.91 -7.77
C SER A 236 19.00 -22.21 -7.61
N GLN A 237 19.05 -20.88 -7.83
CA GLN A 237 20.28 -20.08 -7.82
C GLN A 237 20.58 -19.41 -6.48
N LEU A 238 19.65 -19.49 -5.51
CA LEU A 238 19.84 -18.91 -4.18
C LEU A 238 20.96 -19.64 -3.42
N THR A 239 22.09 -18.96 -3.19
CA THR A 239 23.27 -19.50 -2.52
C THR A 239 23.08 -19.75 -1.01
N PHE A 240 23.88 -20.71 -0.51
CA PHE A 240 23.66 -21.63 0.62
C PHE A 240 24.31 -21.25 1.96
N SER A 241 24.36 -19.99 2.38
CA SER A 241 24.74 -19.72 3.78
C SER A 241 23.55 -20.01 4.71
N GLY A 242 23.78 -20.80 5.77
CA GLY A 242 22.83 -20.94 6.88
C GLY A 242 21.75 -22.02 6.75
N THR A 243 21.92 -23.07 5.94
CA THR A 243 20.96 -24.23 5.97
C THR A 243 21.14 -25.09 7.22
N ASN A 244 22.36 -25.16 7.74
CA ASN A 244 22.77 -26.04 8.84
C ASN A 244 22.64 -25.39 10.23
N GLY A 245 22.11 -24.16 10.29
CA GLY A 245 21.86 -23.45 11.53
C GLY A 245 20.74 -22.44 11.37
N TRP A 246 20.39 -21.72 12.44
CA TRP A 246 19.31 -20.73 12.42
C TRP A 246 19.50 -19.69 11.31
N SER A 247 18.45 -19.46 10.51
CA SER A 247 18.41 -18.39 9.52
C SER A 247 16.96 -18.02 9.21
N VAL A 248 16.64 -16.73 9.37
CA VAL A 248 15.34 -16.15 9.00
C VAL A 248 14.93 -16.48 7.56
N LYS A 249 15.89 -16.66 6.65
CA LYS A 249 15.63 -17.03 5.25
C LYS A 249 14.83 -18.33 5.14
N TYR A 250 15.13 -19.31 5.98
CA TYR A 250 14.50 -20.63 5.95
C TYR A 250 13.35 -20.77 6.96
N SER A 251 12.90 -19.66 7.55
CA SER A 251 11.62 -19.64 8.26
C SER A 251 10.51 -20.08 7.32
N MET A 252 9.45 -20.66 7.89
CA MET A 252 8.23 -21.01 7.20
C MET A 252 7.06 -20.60 8.08
N SER A 253 5.87 -20.59 7.50
CA SER A 253 4.64 -20.42 8.27
C SER A 253 3.59 -21.41 7.78
N VAL A 254 2.77 -21.87 8.72
CA VAL A 254 1.61 -22.73 8.45
C VAL A 254 0.45 -22.14 9.22
N ASP A 255 -0.72 -22.11 8.58
CA ASP A 255 -1.97 -21.75 9.24
C ASP A 255 -3.13 -22.54 8.63
N ILE A 256 -3.82 -23.30 9.46
CA ILE A 256 -5.03 -24.06 9.15
C ILE A 256 -6.20 -23.12 9.38
N ASN A 257 -7.13 -23.08 8.43
CA ASN A 257 -8.28 -22.19 8.55
C ASN A 257 -9.22 -22.69 9.67
N ASN A 258 -9.31 -21.92 10.76
CA ASN A 258 -10.17 -22.24 11.91
C ASN A 258 -11.67 -22.35 11.55
N PHE A 259 -12.12 -21.68 10.48
CA PHE A 259 -13.52 -21.71 10.03
C PHE A 259 -13.79 -22.84 9.01
N ASP A 260 -12.76 -23.29 8.30
CA ASP A 260 -12.81 -24.40 7.35
C ASP A 260 -11.49 -25.18 7.41
N PRO A 261 -11.33 -26.12 8.38
CA PRO A 261 -10.06 -26.83 8.59
C PRO A 261 -9.58 -27.65 7.39
N THR A 262 -10.40 -27.78 6.35
CA THR A 262 -9.98 -28.40 5.10
C THR A 262 -8.99 -27.54 4.32
N ARG A 263 -8.78 -26.27 4.68
CA ARG A 263 -7.90 -25.33 3.97
C ARG A 263 -6.69 -24.95 4.78
N VAL A 264 -5.54 -24.95 4.13
CA VAL A 264 -4.25 -24.68 4.78
C VAL A 264 -3.42 -23.76 3.91
N LEU A 265 -2.80 -22.77 4.55
CA LEU A 265 -1.76 -21.94 3.94
C LEU A 265 -0.40 -22.36 4.45
N VAL A 266 0.56 -22.48 3.55
CA VAL A 266 1.97 -22.71 3.87
C VAL A 266 2.81 -21.67 3.17
N GLY A 267 3.43 -20.78 3.95
CA GLY A 267 4.31 -19.74 3.45
C GLY A 267 5.77 -20.17 3.46
N VAL A 268 6.46 -19.94 2.33
CA VAL A 268 7.87 -20.27 2.15
C VAL A 268 8.63 -19.05 1.62
N PRO A 269 9.12 -18.17 2.53
CA PRO A 269 9.69 -16.87 2.18
C PRO A 269 10.90 -16.96 1.26
N TYR A 270 11.79 -17.94 1.40
CA TYR A 270 12.94 -18.04 0.49
C TYR A 270 12.54 -18.42 -0.95
N LEU A 271 11.39 -19.04 -1.15
CA LEU A 271 10.82 -19.30 -2.48
C LEU A 271 9.95 -18.13 -2.96
N ASN A 272 9.74 -17.11 -2.13
CA ASN A 272 8.73 -16.06 -2.32
C ASN A 272 7.35 -16.63 -2.68
N THR A 273 6.99 -17.77 -2.09
CA THR A 273 5.81 -18.54 -2.49
C THR A 273 4.93 -18.87 -1.29
N VAL A 274 3.62 -18.71 -1.46
CA VAL A 274 2.61 -19.25 -0.54
C VAL A 274 1.81 -20.33 -1.26
N PHE A 275 1.74 -21.49 -0.65
CA PHE A 275 0.99 -22.65 -1.12
C PHE A 275 -0.35 -22.73 -0.39
N HIS A 276 -1.43 -22.93 -1.16
CA HIS A 276 -2.77 -23.20 -0.63
C HIS A 276 -3.09 -24.67 -0.84
N PHE A 277 -3.29 -25.40 0.25
CA PHE A 277 -3.65 -26.81 0.25
C PHE A 277 -5.11 -27.00 0.64
N VAL A 278 -5.69 -28.07 0.09
CA VAL A 278 -6.98 -28.61 0.48
C VAL A 278 -6.77 -30.01 1.03
N ILE A 279 -7.38 -30.28 2.18
CA ILE A 279 -7.41 -31.57 2.86
C ILE A 279 -8.73 -32.26 2.53
N SER A 280 -8.63 -33.49 2.04
CA SER A 280 -9.78 -34.32 1.67
C SER A 280 -9.68 -35.72 2.29
N GLY A 281 -10.65 -36.59 1.98
CA GLY A 281 -10.65 -37.98 2.46
C GLY A 281 -10.86 -38.12 3.96
N SER A 282 -11.65 -37.23 4.59
CA SER A 282 -11.86 -37.17 6.04
C SER A 282 -10.60 -36.81 6.84
N GLY A 283 -9.76 -35.92 6.30
CA GLY A 283 -8.60 -35.40 7.03
C GLY A 283 -7.30 -36.13 6.77
N THR A 284 -7.19 -36.92 5.69
CA THR A 284 -6.03 -37.80 5.46
C THR A 284 -5.28 -37.51 4.14
N ILE A 285 -5.89 -36.80 3.20
CA ILE A 285 -5.28 -36.54 1.88
C ILE A 285 -4.97 -35.05 1.76
N LEU A 286 -3.69 -34.72 1.65
CA LEU A 286 -3.20 -33.37 1.39
C LEU A 286 -3.04 -33.14 -0.13
N THR A 287 -3.75 -32.17 -0.69
CA THR A 287 -3.65 -31.79 -2.11
C THR A 287 -3.33 -30.32 -2.28
N LEU A 288 -2.38 -29.99 -3.16
CA LEU A 288 -2.13 -28.59 -3.53
C LEU A 288 -3.29 -28.08 -4.40
N SER A 289 -3.96 -27.03 -3.95
CA SER A 289 -5.02 -26.36 -4.70
C SER A 289 -4.46 -25.26 -5.59
N SER A 290 -3.61 -24.39 -5.05
CA SER A 290 -3.01 -23.28 -5.80
C SER A 290 -1.72 -22.79 -5.13
N GLN A 291 -0.97 -21.94 -5.83
CA GLN A 291 0.20 -21.27 -5.28
C GLN A 291 0.30 -19.84 -5.84
N ILE A 292 0.80 -18.90 -5.03
CA ILE A 292 1.21 -17.57 -5.48
C ILE A 292 2.73 -17.47 -5.34
N ASP A 293 3.41 -17.06 -6.41
CA ASP A 293 4.78 -16.57 -6.41
C ASP A 293 4.76 -15.04 -6.55
N ASN A 294 5.58 -14.34 -5.78
CA ASN A 294 5.69 -12.88 -5.78
C ASN A 294 7.04 -12.36 -6.32
N GLY A 295 7.67 -13.14 -7.21
CA GLY A 295 8.89 -12.74 -7.91
C GLY A 295 10.12 -12.80 -7.02
N ASN A 296 11.10 -11.93 -7.25
CA ASN A 296 12.40 -11.98 -6.57
C ASN A 296 12.49 -10.96 -5.43
N SER A 297 13.15 -11.33 -4.32
CA SER A 297 13.51 -10.44 -3.19
C SER A 297 12.36 -9.96 -2.30
N VAL A 298 11.18 -10.60 -2.33
CA VAL A 298 9.98 -10.14 -1.58
C VAL A 298 9.70 -10.96 -0.30
N GLY A 299 10.51 -11.96 0.04
CA GLY A 299 10.38 -12.73 1.28
C GLY A 299 8.96 -13.18 1.58
N PHE A 300 8.23 -13.62 0.55
CA PHE A 300 6.77 -13.71 0.58
C PHE A 300 6.30 -14.99 1.29
N GLY A 301 5.48 -14.83 2.34
CA GLY A 301 5.00 -15.94 3.15
C GLY A 301 5.80 -16.20 4.43
N LYS A 302 6.51 -15.19 4.95
CA LYS A 302 7.17 -15.32 6.27
C LYS A 302 6.14 -15.63 7.38
N GLY A 303 4.97 -15.02 7.29
CA GLY A 303 3.80 -15.33 8.09
C GLY A 303 2.56 -15.45 7.20
N VAL A 304 1.69 -16.40 7.51
CA VAL A 304 0.38 -16.58 6.89
C VAL A 304 -0.66 -16.71 8.00
N ALA A 305 -1.85 -16.15 7.79
CA ALA A 305 -2.92 -16.15 8.78
C ALA A 305 -4.29 -16.10 8.08
N TRP A 306 -5.19 -17.01 8.44
CA TRP A 306 -6.61 -16.97 8.10
C TRP A 306 -7.33 -16.06 9.08
N LEU A 307 -8.01 -15.06 8.53
CA LEU A 307 -8.81 -14.11 9.30
C LEU A 307 -10.28 -14.53 9.34
N ALA A 308 -10.77 -15.15 8.26
CA ALA A 308 -12.12 -15.70 8.14
C ALA A 308 -12.10 -16.89 7.17
N SER A 309 -13.26 -17.49 6.90
CA SER A 309 -13.40 -18.65 5.99
C SER A 309 -12.84 -18.42 4.58
N ASP A 310 -12.84 -17.17 4.09
CA ASP A 310 -12.43 -16.79 2.74
C ASP A 310 -11.43 -15.63 2.72
N GLN A 311 -10.79 -15.37 3.87
CA GLN A 311 -9.98 -14.18 4.12
C GLN A 311 -8.63 -14.57 4.72
N ALA A 312 -7.55 -14.09 4.11
CA ALA A 312 -6.20 -14.38 4.58
C ALA A 312 -5.31 -13.12 4.57
N ALA A 313 -4.35 -13.11 5.49
CA ALA A 313 -3.26 -12.17 5.54
C ALA A 313 -1.93 -12.90 5.28
N ILE A 314 -1.07 -12.29 4.46
CA ILE A 314 0.26 -12.82 4.14
C ILE A 314 1.28 -11.72 4.41
N LEU A 315 2.28 -12.05 5.21
CA LEU A 315 3.41 -11.17 5.48
C LEU A 315 4.44 -11.28 4.35
N ALA A 316 4.74 -10.14 3.73
CA ALA A 316 5.68 -9.96 2.64
C ALA A 316 6.84 -9.05 3.08
N ASN A 317 8.07 -9.57 3.04
CA ASN A 317 9.26 -8.86 3.49
C ASN A 317 10.16 -8.47 2.32
N ARG A 318 10.32 -7.18 2.10
CA ARG A 318 11.18 -6.68 1.03
C ARG A 318 12.64 -6.74 1.46
N TYR A 319 13.42 -7.53 0.74
CA TYR A 319 14.87 -7.62 0.89
C TYR A 319 15.60 -6.96 -0.30
N THR A 320 16.90 -6.73 -0.15
CA THR A 320 17.79 -6.48 -1.30
C THR A 320 17.81 -7.69 -2.23
N SER A 321 18.22 -7.51 -3.49
CA SER A 321 18.32 -8.59 -4.48
C SER A 321 19.25 -9.74 -4.06
N THR A 322 20.17 -9.45 -3.15
CA THR A 322 21.11 -10.41 -2.55
C THR A 322 20.57 -11.07 -1.28
N PHE A 323 19.33 -10.76 -0.85
CA PHE A 323 18.75 -11.19 0.43
C PHE A 323 19.61 -10.84 1.66
N SER A 324 20.45 -9.81 1.56
CA SER A 324 21.42 -9.45 2.60
C SER A 324 20.91 -8.39 3.57
N LEU A 325 19.94 -7.57 3.15
CA LEU A 325 19.38 -6.49 3.95
C LEU A 325 17.86 -6.51 3.84
N TRP A 326 17.20 -6.46 5.00
CA TRP A 326 15.76 -6.29 5.10
C TRP A 326 15.41 -4.80 5.04
N LEU A 327 14.63 -4.39 4.05
CA LEU A 327 14.29 -2.99 3.82
C LEU A 327 12.98 -2.59 4.50
N SER A 328 11.93 -3.40 4.32
CA SER A 328 10.59 -3.10 4.85
C SER A 328 9.70 -4.34 4.80
N SER A 329 8.52 -4.25 5.39
CA SER A 329 7.49 -5.29 5.38
C SER A 329 6.12 -4.74 5.03
N GLN A 330 5.28 -5.63 4.49
CA GLN A 330 3.90 -5.35 4.14
C GLN A 330 3.03 -6.55 4.46
N ILE A 331 1.79 -6.30 4.88
CA ILE A 331 0.78 -7.34 5.09
C ILE A 331 -0.19 -7.27 3.92
N TRP A 332 -0.20 -8.33 3.13
CA TRP A 332 -1.04 -8.49 1.94
C TRP A 332 -2.32 -9.20 2.34
N LEU A 333 -3.45 -8.52 2.17
CA LEU A 333 -4.76 -9.03 2.53
C LEU A 333 -5.48 -9.55 1.29
N TYR A 334 -6.04 -10.75 1.41
CA TYR A 334 -6.84 -11.40 0.40
C TYR A 334 -8.26 -11.59 0.93
N THR A 335 -9.24 -11.27 0.10
CA THR A 335 -10.67 -11.53 0.37
C THR A 335 -11.24 -12.42 -0.71
N GLN A 336 -12.40 -13.02 -0.43
CA GLN A 336 -13.16 -13.80 -1.40
C GLN A 336 -12.32 -14.90 -2.03
N LEU A 337 -11.43 -15.52 -1.25
CA LEU A 337 -10.59 -16.61 -1.74
C LEU A 337 -11.50 -17.71 -2.28
N PRO A 338 -11.64 -17.85 -3.63
CA PRO A 338 -12.55 -18.82 -4.18
C PRO A 338 -12.13 -20.21 -3.70
N THR A 339 -13.06 -21.17 -3.78
CA THR A 339 -12.74 -22.60 -3.62
C THR A 339 -11.58 -23.08 -4.51
N ILE A 340 -11.19 -22.28 -5.52
CA ILE A 340 -10.23 -22.63 -6.57
C ILE A 340 -8.82 -22.03 -6.32
N GLY A 341 -8.63 -21.14 -5.33
CA GLY A 341 -7.29 -20.73 -4.89
C GLY A 341 -7.01 -19.23 -4.74
N LEU A 342 -5.75 -18.92 -4.45
CA LEU A 342 -5.23 -17.59 -4.17
C LEU A 342 -5.06 -16.74 -5.46
N THR A 343 -5.48 -15.47 -5.47
CA THR A 343 -5.37 -14.55 -6.63
C THR A 343 -4.00 -13.90 -6.74
N SER A 344 -3.52 -13.54 -7.94
CA SER A 344 -2.18 -12.94 -8.09
C SER A 344 -2.02 -11.57 -7.44
N ALA A 345 -3.10 -10.80 -7.29
CA ALA A 345 -3.08 -9.49 -6.63
C ALA A 345 -3.83 -9.54 -5.28
N PRO A 346 -3.30 -8.88 -4.23
CA PRO A 346 -4.00 -8.74 -2.96
C PRO A 346 -5.18 -7.77 -3.09
N THR A 347 -6.21 -7.95 -2.26
CA THR A 347 -7.34 -7.02 -2.14
C THR A 347 -6.90 -5.70 -1.50
N ALA A 348 -6.02 -5.77 -0.51
CA ALA A 348 -5.47 -4.61 0.18
C ALA A 348 -4.07 -4.90 0.71
N ILE A 349 -3.31 -3.83 1.02
CA ILE A 349 -1.96 -3.92 1.58
C ILE A 349 -1.89 -3.00 2.79
N ILE A 350 -1.24 -3.45 3.87
CA ILE A 350 -0.90 -2.64 5.05
C ILE A 350 0.63 -2.53 5.12
N PRO A 351 1.21 -1.34 5.33
CA PRO A 351 0.54 -0.06 5.53
C PRO A 351 -0.10 0.54 4.27
N ASN A 352 -1.14 1.35 4.48
CA ASN A 352 -1.79 2.20 3.47
C ASN A 352 -2.24 3.54 4.09
N ASN A 353 -2.88 4.42 3.30
CA ASN A 353 -3.30 5.75 3.78
C ASN A 353 -4.30 5.72 4.95
N GLN A 354 -5.12 4.66 5.08
CA GLN A 354 -6.07 4.49 6.17
C GLN A 354 -5.45 3.74 7.36
N GLN A 355 -4.46 2.89 7.08
CA GLN A 355 -3.78 2.03 8.03
C GLN A 355 -2.26 2.22 7.93
N PRO A 356 -1.74 3.41 8.28
CA PRO A 356 -0.29 3.64 8.29
C PRO A 356 0.37 2.86 9.43
N LEU A 357 1.65 2.50 9.30
CA LEU A 357 2.36 1.96 10.46
C LEU A 357 2.54 3.08 11.49
N PRO A 358 2.13 2.86 12.77
CA PRO A 358 2.42 3.78 13.86
C PRO A 358 3.91 4.08 13.97
N SER A 359 4.29 5.26 14.45
CA SER A 359 5.70 5.61 14.68
C SER A 359 6.39 4.72 15.73
N THR A 360 5.61 4.06 16.58
CA THR A 360 6.06 3.09 17.58
C THR A 360 6.40 1.72 16.98
N ILE A 361 5.93 1.42 15.76
CA ILE A 361 6.12 0.12 15.10
C ILE A 361 7.19 0.24 14.03
N ASN A 362 8.18 -0.64 14.08
CA ASN A 362 9.22 -0.73 13.08
C ASN A 362 8.63 -1.18 11.72
N ASN A 363 9.19 -0.68 10.63
CA ASN A 363 8.75 -1.07 9.29
C ASN A 363 9.18 -2.49 8.88
N GLN A 364 9.98 -3.18 9.71
CA GLN A 364 10.35 -4.59 9.59
C GLN A 364 9.48 -5.43 10.53
N LEU A 365 8.55 -6.20 9.97
CA LEU A 365 7.58 -7.01 10.70
C LEU A 365 8.03 -8.48 10.74
N LEU A 366 8.13 -9.06 11.93
CA LEU A 366 8.61 -10.42 12.13
C LEU A 366 7.55 -11.48 11.84
N ASN A 367 6.41 -11.36 12.50
CA ASN A 367 5.37 -12.39 12.52
C ASN A 367 3.98 -11.78 12.54
N ILE A 368 3.01 -12.55 12.05
CA ILE A 368 1.58 -12.22 12.12
C ILE A 368 0.83 -13.40 12.73
N ARG A 369 -0.16 -13.13 13.58
CA ARG A 369 -1.01 -14.14 14.24
C ARG A 369 -2.48 -13.77 14.14
N PRO A 370 -3.35 -14.68 13.68
CA PRO A 370 -4.78 -14.43 13.63
C PRO A 370 -5.39 -14.47 15.02
N ILE A 371 -6.36 -13.59 15.26
CA ILE A 371 -7.20 -13.54 16.45
C ILE A 371 -8.65 -13.44 15.96
N SER A 372 -9.25 -14.58 15.60
CA SER A 372 -10.47 -14.58 14.77
C SER A 372 -10.32 -13.65 13.56
N ASN A 373 -11.19 -12.64 13.43
CA ASN A 373 -11.19 -11.66 12.33
C ASN A 373 -10.21 -10.49 12.55
N SER A 374 -9.35 -10.55 13.57
CA SER A 374 -8.33 -9.56 13.94
C SER A 374 -6.93 -10.12 13.69
N LEU A 375 -5.91 -9.26 13.73
CA LEU A 375 -4.53 -9.67 13.49
C LEU A 375 -3.57 -9.02 14.49
N ALA A 376 -2.75 -9.84 15.15
CA ALA A 376 -1.60 -9.39 15.91
C ALA A 376 -0.34 -9.43 15.03
N VAL A 377 0.48 -8.40 15.14
CA VAL A 377 1.69 -8.21 14.34
C VAL A 377 2.85 -7.89 15.28
N LEU A 378 3.92 -8.66 15.22
CA LEU A 378 5.15 -8.43 16.00
C LEU A 378 6.23 -7.84 15.10
N ASP A 379 6.91 -6.79 15.55
CA ASP A 379 8.03 -6.19 14.83
C ASP A 379 9.41 -6.65 15.35
N VAL A 380 10.48 -6.24 14.67
CA VAL A 380 11.87 -6.60 15.03
C VAL A 380 12.35 -6.06 16.39
N THR A 381 11.64 -5.09 16.97
CA THR A 381 11.99 -4.46 18.24
C THR A 381 11.28 -5.08 19.44
N GLY A 382 10.35 -6.01 19.20
CA GLY A 382 9.48 -6.55 20.25
C GLY A 382 8.28 -5.66 20.53
N THR A 383 7.83 -4.85 19.57
CA THR A 383 6.59 -4.07 19.71
C THR A 383 5.47 -4.77 18.97
N THR A 384 4.32 -4.91 19.64
CA THR A 384 3.14 -5.59 19.08
C THR A 384 2.08 -4.58 18.61
N LEU A 385 1.64 -4.73 17.36
CA LEU A 385 0.52 -4.01 16.76
C LEU A 385 -0.71 -4.93 16.67
N LEU A 386 -1.81 -4.53 17.31
CA LEU A 386 -3.10 -5.22 17.22
C LEU A 386 -4.01 -4.49 16.25
N ILE A 387 -4.33 -5.13 15.14
CA ILE A 387 -5.31 -4.66 14.17
C ILE A 387 -6.62 -5.38 14.45
N VAL A 388 -7.49 -4.71 15.19
CA VAL A 388 -8.75 -5.28 15.68
C VAL A 388 -9.83 -5.18 14.60
N SER A 389 -10.56 -6.28 14.41
CA SER A 389 -11.65 -6.35 13.45
C SER A 389 -12.71 -5.28 13.71
N THR A 390 -13.28 -4.74 12.64
CA THR A 390 -14.36 -3.75 12.71
C THR A 390 -15.58 -4.22 11.91
N GLU A 391 -16.77 -3.81 12.33
CA GLU A 391 -18.01 -4.14 11.62
C GLU A 391 -18.14 -3.39 10.27
N PRO A 392 -19.12 -3.73 9.41
CA PRO A 392 -19.35 -3.03 8.16
C PRO A 392 -19.57 -1.52 8.38
N GLY A 393 -19.04 -0.70 7.47
CA GLY A 393 -19.06 0.77 7.55
C GLY A 393 -17.91 1.38 8.35
N PHE A 394 -17.09 0.56 9.03
CA PHE A 394 -15.91 1.01 9.79
C PHE A 394 -14.65 0.25 9.38
N TYR A 395 -13.49 0.89 9.47
CA TYR A 395 -12.17 0.26 9.28
C TYR A 395 -11.30 0.38 10.53
N ALA A 396 -10.32 -0.51 10.64
CA ALA A 396 -9.36 -0.56 11.74
C ALA A 396 -8.18 0.37 11.44
N SER A 397 -8.27 1.64 11.85
CA SER A 397 -7.22 2.63 11.62
C SER A 397 -6.06 2.43 12.59
N THR A 398 -4.86 2.30 12.04
CA THR A 398 -3.62 2.24 12.83
C THR A 398 -2.96 3.62 12.97
N ASP A 399 -3.67 4.70 12.63
CA ASP A 399 -3.18 6.06 12.79
C ASP A 399 -3.35 6.54 14.23
N THR A 400 -2.21 6.80 14.88
CA THR A 400 -2.14 7.18 16.30
C THR A 400 -2.70 8.56 16.59
N ARG A 401 -2.95 9.40 15.57
CA ARG A 401 -3.66 10.69 15.76
C ARG A 401 -5.08 10.50 16.29
N PHE A 402 -5.65 9.31 16.11
CA PHE A 402 -6.99 8.98 16.56
C PHE A 402 -7.01 8.05 17.78
N SER A 403 -5.85 7.56 18.25
CA SER A 403 -5.76 6.69 19.42
C SER A 403 -5.75 7.49 20.72
N ALA A 404 -6.71 7.19 21.59
CA ALA A 404 -6.60 7.50 23.00
C ALA A 404 -5.55 6.56 23.60
N GLU A 405 -4.41 7.12 24.02
CA GLU A 405 -3.42 6.50 24.91
C GLU A 405 -2.70 5.23 24.38
N SER A 406 -1.41 5.40 24.07
CA SER A 406 -0.48 4.28 23.91
C SER A 406 -0.15 3.69 25.29
N VAL A 407 -0.57 2.44 25.54
CA VAL A 407 0.03 1.66 26.63
C VAL A 407 1.42 1.19 26.15
N SER A 408 2.45 1.36 26.98
CA SER A 408 3.85 1.55 26.57
C SER A 408 4.52 0.48 25.68
N THR A 409 3.89 -0.66 25.41
CA THR A 409 4.44 -1.77 24.60
C THR A 409 3.52 -2.26 23.48
N HIS A 410 2.32 -1.72 23.36
CA HIS A 410 1.35 -2.14 22.34
C HIS A 410 0.75 -0.95 21.61
N THR A 411 0.50 -1.13 20.32
CA THR A 411 -0.34 -0.21 19.57
C THR A 411 -1.59 -0.92 19.11
N ILE A 412 -2.76 -0.37 19.43
CA ILE A 412 -4.05 -0.96 19.09
C ILE A 412 -4.70 -0.08 18.04
N SER A 413 -5.20 -0.69 16.96
CA SER A 413 -5.94 0.03 15.93
C SER A 413 -7.23 0.61 16.50
N THR A 414 -7.57 1.82 16.09
CA THR A 414 -8.82 2.47 16.44
C THR A 414 -9.88 2.24 15.38
N LYS A 415 -11.12 2.11 15.82
CA LYS A 415 -12.28 2.04 14.92
C LYS A 415 -12.56 3.42 14.33
N GLN A 416 -12.54 3.51 13.00
CA GLN A 416 -12.89 4.74 12.27
C GLN A 416 -13.98 4.46 11.24
N ALA A 417 -14.94 5.39 11.11
CA ALA A 417 -15.98 5.26 10.08
C ALA A 417 -15.37 5.43 8.70
N CYS A 418 -15.83 4.63 7.72
CA CYS A 418 -15.40 4.80 6.33
C CYS A 418 -15.62 6.24 5.87
N LEU A 419 -14.60 6.82 5.24
CA LEU A 419 -14.71 8.15 4.64
C LEU A 419 -15.80 8.12 3.56
N ALA A 420 -16.47 9.26 3.35
CA ALA A 420 -17.43 9.34 2.25
C ALA A 420 -16.75 9.05 0.90
N GLY A 421 -17.50 8.48 -0.04
CA GLY A 421 -16.95 7.95 -1.28
C GLY A 421 -16.28 6.58 -1.15
N THR A 422 -16.12 6.05 0.07
CA THR A 422 -15.68 4.68 0.31
C THR A 422 -16.80 3.83 0.92
N MET A 423 -16.63 2.51 0.90
CA MET A 423 -17.52 1.56 1.54
C MET A 423 -16.75 0.38 2.14
N LYS A 424 -17.37 -0.28 3.11
CA LYS A 424 -16.94 -1.59 3.60
C LYS A 424 -18.17 -2.39 4.01
N ASN A 425 -18.42 -3.50 3.32
CA ASN A 425 -19.60 -4.35 3.56
C ASN A 425 -19.30 -5.58 4.42
N ASN A 426 -18.03 -5.89 4.67
CA ASN A 426 -17.60 -7.09 5.38
C ASN A 426 -16.99 -6.75 6.75
N ILE A 427 -17.12 -7.67 7.70
CA ILE A 427 -16.37 -7.64 8.97
C ILE A 427 -14.91 -8.01 8.66
N GLY A 428 -13.96 -7.41 9.39
CA GLY A 428 -12.53 -7.70 9.22
C GLY A 428 -11.65 -6.48 9.48
N ILE A 429 -10.35 -6.67 9.26
CA ILE A 429 -9.32 -5.62 9.37
C ILE A 429 -9.11 -4.80 8.08
N TYR A 430 -9.93 -5.03 7.06
CA TYR A 430 -9.75 -4.43 5.75
C TYR A 430 -9.97 -2.91 5.77
N PRO A 431 -9.23 -2.16 4.93
CA PRO A 431 -9.55 -0.77 4.69
C PRO A 431 -10.88 -0.63 3.94
N CYS A 432 -11.44 0.58 3.93
CA CYS A 432 -12.61 0.88 3.12
C CYS A 432 -12.22 0.97 1.64
N ALA A 433 -12.98 0.32 0.77
CA ALA A 433 -12.79 0.35 -0.67
C ALA A 433 -13.45 1.58 -1.30
N LEU A 434 -12.87 2.16 -2.34
CA LEU A 434 -13.49 3.24 -3.10
C LEU A 434 -14.75 2.75 -3.81
N CYS A 435 -15.80 3.57 -3.79
CA CYS A 435 -16.99 3.29 -4.59
C CYS A 435 -16.67 3.33 -6.09
N PRO A 436 -17.18 2.38 -6.89
CA PRO A 436 -16.94 2.36 -8.32
C PRO A 436 -17.58 3.58 -9.01
N SER A 437 -17.06 3.93 -10.18
CA SER A 437 -17.58 5.01 -11.04
C SER A 437 -19.09 4.84 -11.28
N GLY A 438 -19.84 5.95 -11.27
CA GLY A 438 -21.31 5.94 -11.38
C GLY A 438 -22.05 5.64 -10.08
N SER A 439 -21.33 5.49 -8.97
CA SER A 439 -21.91 5.32 -7.63
C SER A 439 -21.29 6.28 -6.62
N ARG A 440 -22.03 6.55 -5.55
CA ARG A 440 -21.63 7.41 -4.43
C ARG A 440 -21.93 6.79 -3.08
N SER A 441 -21.22 7.25 -2.05
CA SER A 441 -21.51 6.88 -0.66
C SER A 441 -21.31 8.05 0.30
N SER A 442 -22.09 8.03 1.38
CA SER A 442 -21.87 8.90 2.53
C SER A 442 -20.91 8.26 3.54
N ARG A 443 -20.45 9.04 4.52
CA ARG A 443 -19.60 8.55 5.61
C ARG A 443 -20.24 7.35 6.33
N GLY A 444 -19.43 6.32 6.59
CA GLY A 444 -19.86 5.10 7.26
C GLY A 444 -20.73 4.16 6.40
N SER A 445 -20.78 4.36 5.08
CA SER A 445 -21.64 3.54 4.23
C SER A 445 -21.12 2.11 4.10
N ILE A 446 -22.06 1.16 4.14
CA ILE A 446 -21.81 -0.26 3.86
C ILE A 446 -21.89 -0.60 2.38
N ASN A 447 -22.59 0.23 1.58
CA ASN A 447 -22.83 0.00 0.15
C ASN A 447 -22.71 1.31 -0.65
N CYS A 448 -22.40 1.20 -1.94
CA CYS A 448 -22.45 2.35 -2.85
C CYS A 448 -23.84 2.47 -3.48
N THR A 449 -24.38 3.70 -3.51
CA THR A 449 -25.65 4.03 -4.16
C THR A 449 -25.40 4.52 -5.58
N ARG A 450 -26.19 4.07 -6.57
CA ARG A 450 -26.02 4.55 -7.95
C ARG A 450 -26.43 6.01 -8.07
N CYS A 451 -25.68 6.76 -8.86
CA CYS A 451 -26.01 8.15 -9.16
C CYS A 451 -27.10 8.25 -10.24
N ASN A 452 -27.76 9.40 -10.30
CA ASN A 452 -28.77 9.67 -11.33
C ASN A 452 -28.16 9.70 -12.73
N SER A 453 -28.92 9.30 -13.74
CA SER A 453 -28.47 9.24 -15.13
C SER A 453 -28.09 10.60 -15.74
N SER A 454 -28.60 11.70 -15.19
CA SER A 454 -28.30 13.07 -15.61
C SER A 454 -27.13 13.71 -14.82
N THR A 455 -26.43 12.93 -14.01
CA THR A 455 -25.35 13.40 -13.14
C THR A 455 -24.10 12.54 -13.30
N PHE A 456 -22.95 13.11 -12.98
CA PHE A 456 -21.67 12.43 -13.06
C PHE A 456 -21.16 12.08 -11.66
N CYS A 457 -20.74 10.82 -11.49
CA CYS A 457 -20.07 10.34 -10.30
C CYS A 457 -18.75 9.67 -10.69
N PRO A 458 -17.60 10.30 -10.42
CA PRO A 458 -16.30 9.66 -10.58
C PRO A 458 -16.11 8.55 -9.54
N LEU A 459 -15.05 7.75 -9.70
CA LEU A 459 -14.59 6.82 -8.67
C LEU A 459 -14.49 7.53 -7.31
N GLY A 460 -14.99 6.90 -6.26
CA GLY A 460 -14.93 7.46 -4.90
C GLY A 460 -15.88 8.64 -4.65
N ALA A 461 -17.00 8.73 -5.36
CA ALA A 461 -17.88 9.89 -5.24
C ALA A 461 -18.61 10.00 -3.89
N VAL A 462 -18.62 11.22 -3.35
CA VAL A 462 -19.40 11.60 -2.17
C VAL A 462 -20.77 12.17 -2.56
N ALA A 463 -20.78 12.96 -3.63
CA ALA A 463 -21.95 13.66 -4.14
C ALA A 463 -22.06 13.53 -5.67
N GLU A 464 -23.26 13.79 -6.19
CA GLU A 464 -23.53 13.85 -7.62
C GLU A 464 -23.02 15.19 -8.17
N VAL A 465 -22.19 15.14 -9.22
CA VAL A 465 -21.73 16.34 -9.91
C VAL A 465 -22.68 16.63 -11.07
N ALA A 466 -23.28 17.82 -11.06
CA ALA A 466 -24.11 18.26 -12.18
C ALA A 466 -23.26 18.42 -13.45
N GLN A 467 -23.79 18.00 -14.60
CA GLN A 467 -23.02 18.00 -15.85
C GLN A 467 -22.51 19.39 -16.26
N ARG A 468 -23.25 20.45 -15.92
CA ARG A 468 -22.84 21.86 -16.09
C ARG A 468 -21.53 22.23 -15.38
N GLU A 469 -21.20 21.57 -14.27
CA GLU A 469 -19.95 21.85 -13.55
C GLU A 469 -18.74 21.33 -14.32
N LEU A 470 -18.94 20.31 -15.17
CA LEU A 470 -17.91 19.73 -16.03
C LEU A 470 -17.76 20.47 -17.37
N GLU A 471 -18.64 21.42 -17.67
CA GLU A 471 -18.55 22.24 -18.89
C GLU A 471 -17.30 23.14 -18.82
N THR A 472 -16.50 23.07 -19.88
CA THR A 472 -15.36 23.95 -20.08
C THR A 472 -15.83 25.25 -20.72
N VAL A 473 -15.50 26.37 -20.07
CA VAL A 473 -15.81 27.70 -20.59
C VAL A 473 -14.55 28.26 -21.23
N SER A 474 -14.54 28.35 -22.55
CA SER A 474 -13.49 29.04 -23.32
C SER A 474 -14.08 30.32 -23.91
N GLN A 475 -13.64 31.48 -23.41
CA GLN A 475 -13.94 32.77 -24.04
C GLN A 475 -12.88 33.03 -25.12
N ALA A 476 -13.16 32.60 -26.35
CA ALA A 476 -12.45 33.10 -27.52
C ALA A 476 -13.13 34.40 -27.97
N TYR A 477 -12.49 35.56 -27.78
CA TYR A 477 -12.91 36.76 -28.51
C TYR A 477 -12.57 36.55 -29.97
N ALA A 478 -13.58 36.28 -30.79
CA ALA A 478 -13.45 36.41 -32.23
C ALA A 478 -13.08 37.88 -32.52
N TYR A 479 -11.92 38.11 -33.13
CA TYR A 479 -11.75 39.34 -33.90
C TYR A 479 -12.91 39.42 -34.90
N PRO A 480 -13.50 40.59 -35.15
CA PRO A 480 -14.51 40.71 -36.20
C PRO A 480 -13.91 40.17 -37.49
N THR A 481 -14.43 39.04 -37.96
CA THR A 481 -14.19 38.59 -39.32
C THR A 481 -14.73 39.70 -40.22
N SER A 482 -13.89 40.18 -41.14
CA SER A 482 -14.38 41.00 -42.25
C SER A 482 -15.58 40.28 -42.87
N PRO A 483 -16.67 41.00 -43.19
CA PRO A 483 -17.91 40.37 -43.61
C PRO A 483 -17.67 39.42 -44.78
N ASP A 484 -18.22 38.20 -44.68
CA ASP A 484 -18.21 37.23 -45.77
C ASP A 484 -18.95 37.85 -46.96
N VAL A 485 -18.18 38.30 -47.95
CA VAL A 485 -18.73 38.81 -49.22
C VAL A 485 -19.17 37.59 -50.02
N THR A 486 -20.40 37.13 -49.78
CA THR A 486 -21.01 35.94 -50.40
C THR A 486 -21.73 36.25 -51.71
N SER A 487 -21.38 37.32 -52.43
CA SER A 487 -21.95 37.57 -53.75
C SER A 487 -20.93 38.11 -54.72
N PHE A 488 -20.35 37.24 -55.53
CA PHE A 488 -20.25 37.42 -56.98
C PHE A 488 -19.96 36.02 -57.56
N GLU A 489 -20.81 35.59 -58.49
CA GLU A 489 -20.76 34.31 -59.22
C GLU A 489 -21.61 33.16 -58.69
N ASP A 490 -22.94 33.35 -58.78
CA ASP A 490 -23.85 32.25 -59.13
C ASP A 490 -24.94 32.80 -60.10
N ILE A 491 -24.51 33.14 -61.32
CA ILE A 491 -25.38 33.40 -62.48
C ILE A 491 -24.80 32.64 -63.69
N LEU A 492 -25.46 31.51 -63.99
CA LEU A 492 -25.60 30.80 -65.28
C LEU A 492 -24.48 29.80 -65.66
N LEU A 493 -24.71 28.49 -65.45
CA LEU A 493 -25.37 27.47 -66.32
C LEU A 493 -24.30 26.59 -67.01
N THR A 494 -24.09 25.35 -66.56
CA THR A 494 -24.65 24.08 -67.09
C THR A 494 -24.70 23.94 -68.62
N GLU A 495 -23.90 22.99 -69.09
CA GLU A 495 -24.00 22.12 -70.29
C GLU A 495 -24.31 22.75 -71.67
N GLY A 496 -23.33 22.61 -72.56
CA GLY A 496 -23.49 22.84 -74.00
C GLY A 496 -22.14 22.92 -74.71
N ASP A 497 -21.62 21.79 -75.14
CA ASP A 497 -20.41 21.69 -75.96
C ASP A 497 -20.49 22.57 -77.22
N ILE A 498 -19.30 22.98 -77.71
CA ILE A 498 -18.94 23.51 -79.05
C ILE A 498 -18.60 25.03 -79.16
N TRP A 499 -18.37 25.80 -78.08
CA TRP A 499 -17.88 27.21 -78.20
C TRP A 499 -16.60 27.57 -77.41
N ILE A 500 -15.82 26.57 -76.98
CA ILE A 500 -14.71 26.72 -76.03
C ILE A 500 -13.54 27.59 -76.55
N GLY A 501 -13.33 27.74 -77.86
CA GLY A 501 -12.20 28.53 -78.38
C GLY A 501 -12.34 30.06 -78.26
N GLY A 502 -13.55 30.59 -78.46
CA GLY A 502 -13.77 32.05 -78.49
C GLY A 502 -13.91 32.67 -77.10
N LEU A 503 -14.62 31.97 -76.20
CA LEU A 503 -14.90 32.45 -74.84
C LEU A 503 -13.68 32.40 -73.93
N VAL A 504 -12.80 31.40 -74.07
CA VAL A 504 -11.55 31.33 -73.28
C VAL A 504 -10.65 32.53 -73.61
N THR A 505 -10.61 32.97 -74.87
CA THR A 505 -9.78 34.10 -75.28
C THR A 505 -10.32 35.43 -74.72
N ILE A 506 -11.64 35.62 -74.71
CA ILE A 506 -12.27 36.80 -74.12
C ILE A 506 -12.15 36.77 -72.58
N ALA A 507 -12.32 35.61 -71.95
CA ALA A 507 -12.15 35.45 -70.51
C ALA A 507 -10.70 35.75 -70.07
N LEU A 508 -9.69 35.35 -70.85
CA LEU A 508 -8.28 35.67 -70.58
C LEU A 508 -8.00 37.18 -70.67
N VAL A 509 -8.57 37.86 -71.67
CA VAL A 509 -8.42 39.32 -71.81
C VAL A 509 -9.10 40.05 -70.65
N VAL A 510 -10.29 39.61 -70.25
CA VAL A 510 -11.02 40.19 -69.10
C VAL A 510 -10.27 39.90 -67.79
N LEU A 511 -9.72 38.70 -67.60
CA LEU A 511 -8.92 38.35 -66.42
C LEU A 511 -7.63 39.17 -66.34
N VAL A 512 -6.92 39.38 -67.44
CA VAL A 512 -5.71 40.22 -67.45
C VAL A 512 -6.06 41.69 -67.18
N ALA A 513 -7.15 42.19 -67.77
CA ALA A 513 -7.63 43.55 -67.53
C ALA A 513 -8.06 43.75 -66.06
N GLN A 514 -8.79 42.79 -65.48
CA GLN A 514 -9.22 42.83 -64.08
C GLN A 514 -8.05 42.62 -63.12
N ALA A 515 -7.08 41.75 -63.44
CA ALA A 515 -5.87 41.58 -62.63
C ALA A 515 -5.00 42.84 -62.63
N TYR A 516 -4.92 43.55 -63.77
CA TYR A 516 -4.24 44.84 -63.85
C TYR A 516 -4.97 45.94 -63.06
N ASN A 517 -6.30 46.01 -63.19
CA ASN A 517 -7.12 46.97 -62.45
C ASN A 517 -7.13 46.68 -60.95
N PHE A 518 -7.11 45.40 -60.57
CA PHE A 518 -6.96 44.95 -59.19
C PHE A 518 -5.57 45.29 -58.68
N SER A 519 -4.49 44.98 -59.40
CA SER A 519 -3.12 45.30 -58.98
C SER A 519 -2.91 46.80 -58.77
N THR A 520 -3.39 47.63 -59.69
CA THR A 520 -3.28 49.09 -59.56
C THR A 520 -4.12 49.65 -58.42
N LYS A 521 -5.35 49.14 -58.21
CA LYS A 521 -6.17 49.52 -57.06
C LYS A 521 -5.64 48.98 -55.75
N PHE A 522 -5.11 47.76 -55.71
CA PHE A 522 -4.52 47.13 -54.53
C PHE A 522 -3.27 47.88 -54.08
N VAL A 523 -2.39 48.29 -55.00
CA VAL A 523 -1.22 49.14 -54.69
C VAL A 523 -1.64 50.55 -54.25
N ALA A 524 -2.75 51.08 -54.78
CA ALA A 524 -3.27 52.40 -54.37
C ALA A 524 -4.05 52.37 -53.03
N GLN A 525 -4.67 51.24 -52.69
CA GLN A 525 -5.52 51.06 -51.50
C GLN A 525 -4.72 50.53 -50.31
N TYR A 526 -3.61 49.84 -50.57
CA TYR A 526 -2.56 49.50 -49.61
C TYR A 526 -1.23 50.09 -50.10
N PRO A 527 -1.03 51.43 -50.05
CA PRO A 527 0.31 51.97 -50.21
C PRO A 527 1.16 51.28 -49.15
N ALA A 528 2.17 50.49 -49.57
CA ALA A 528 3.09 49.84 -48.64
C ALA A 528 3.44 50.87 -47.57
N GLU A 529 3.01 50.63 -46.33
CA GLU A 529 3.08 51.63 -45.27
C GLU A 529 4.52 52.15 -45.25
N LYS A 530 4.70 53.37 -45.74
CA LYS A 530 5.93 54.12 -45.50
C LYS A 530 5.83 54.56 -44.06
N VAL A 531 5.99 53.60 -43.15
CA VAL A 531 6.32 53.89 -41.76
C VAL A 531 7.57 54.77 -41.84
N GLY A 532 7.46 55.99 -41.33
CA GLY A 532 8.56 56.95 -41.29
C GLY A 532 9.80 56.34 -40.64
N ASP A 533 10.96 56.93 -40.89
CA ASP A 533 12.24 56.39 -40.46
C ASP A 533 12.24 56.02 -38.96
N SER A 534 12.35 54.72 -38.70
CA SER A 534 12.59 54.18 -37.37
C SER A 534 14.07 54.42 -37.04
N ASN A 535 14.34 55.45 -36.25
CA ASN A 535 15.71 55.81 -35.82
C ASN A 535 16.35 54.82 -34.84
N PHE A 536 15.75 53.65 -34.60
CA PHE A 536 16.14 52.78 -33.48
C PHE A 536 16.88 51.49 -33.84
N ALA A 537 17.01 51.13 -35.12
CA ALA A 537 17.81 49.97 -35.51
C ALA A 537 18.52 50.20 -36.86
N CYS A 538 19.86 50.10 -36.85
CA CYS A 538 20.69 50.15 -38.06
C CYS A 538 20.55 48.90 -38.95
N ASP A 539 19.73 47.92 -38.56
CA ASP A 539 19.52 46.68 -39.31
C ASP A 539 18.09 46.59 -39.84
N ILE A 540 17.98 46.83 -41.15
CA ILE A 540 16.74 46.79 -41.94
C ILE A 540 16.21 45.37 -42.17
N SER A 541 16.92 44.31 -41.78
CA SER A 541 16.48 42.91 -41.94
C SER A 541 15.42 42.47 -40.91
N LEU A 542 15.29 43.19 -39.78
CA LEU A 542 14.25 42.94 -38.77
C LEU A 542 12.84 43.38 -39.21
N ARG A 543 12.73 44.12 -40.31
CA ARG A 543 11.48 44.76 -40.77
C ARG A 543 10.42 43.77 -41.30
N ASN A 544 10.79 42.51 -41.52
CA ASN A 544 9.91 41.43 -42.02
C ASN A 544 10.31 40.03 -41.48
N ALA A 545 11.02 39.96 -40.35
CA ALA A 545 11.45 38.66 -39.82
C ALA A 545 10.23 37.89 -39.29
N VAL A 546 10.00 36.67 -39.81
CA VAL A 546 9.10 35.70 -39.19
C VAL A 546 9.81 35.17 -37.96
N PHE A 547 9.38 35.60 -36.78
CA PHE A 547 9.99 35.15 -35.53
C PHE A 547 9.53 33.72 -35.23
N GLU A 548 10.49 32.81 -35.11
CA GLU A 548 10.21 31.40 -34.75
C GLU A 548 10.03 31.22 -33.24
N THR A 549 10.47 32.19 -32.41
CA THR A 549 10.40 32.08 -30.94
C THR A 549 10.03 33.42 -30.27
N VAL A 550 9.34 33.34 -29.12
CA VAL A 550 8.89 34.50 -28.32
C VAL A 550 10.08 35.38 -27.85
N LEU A 551 11.25 34.77 -27.62
CA LEU A 551 12.47 35.48 -27.20
C LEU A 551 12.96 36.51 -28.24
N GLN A 552 12.71 36.27 -29.53
CA GLN A 552 13.10 37.19 -30.60
C GLN A 552 12.17 38.41 -30.67
N SER A 553 10.93 38.29 -30.21
CA SER A 553 9.96 39.41 -30.15
C SER A 553 10.22 40.34 -28.95
N LEU A 554 10.76 39.82 -27.84
CA LEU A 554 11.08 40.58 -26.63
C LEU A 554 12.22 41.59 -26.83
N ALA A 555 13.00 41.47 -27.90
CA ALA A 555 14.08 42.39 -28.25
C ALA A 555 13.61 43.65 -28.99
N ILE A 556 12.31 43.74 -29.35
CA ILE A 556 11.74 44.92 -30.01
C ILE A 556 11.34 45.93 -28.92
N PRO A 557 11.87 47.16 -28.94
CA PRO A 557 11.43 48.20 -28.02
C PRO A 557 9.94 48.48 -28.23
N ARG A 558 9.16 48.38 -27.14
CA ARG A 558 7.72 48.64 -27.13
C ARG A 558 7.47 50.07 -27.61
N SER A 559 6.49 50.26 -28.50
CA SER A 559 6.05 51.61 -28.82
C SER A 559 5.39 52.25 -27.57
N ASN A 560 5.50 53.58 -27.45
CA ASN A 560 4.90 54.31 -26.31
C ASN A 560 3.37 54.15 -26.22
N ASP A 561 2.70 53.80 -27.31
CA ASP A 561 1.26 53.59 -27.35
C ASP A 561 0.89 52.16 -26.86
N GLU A 562 1.76 51.18 -27.13
CA GLU A 562 1.56 49.80 -26.68
C GLU A 562 1.96 49.60 -25.20
N SER A 563 2.91 50.39 -24.67
CA SER A 563 3.33 50.28 -23.27
C SER A 563 2.14 50.42 -22.31
N VAL A 564 1.16 51.26 -22.64
CA VAL A 564 -0.04 51.48 -21.82
C VAL A 564 -0.86 50.19 -21.66
N ILE A 565 -1.09 49.42 -22.74
CA ILE A 565 -1.88 48.19 -22.62
C ILE A 565 -1.11 47.08 -21.91
N TYR A 566 0.22 47.05 -22.05
CA TYR A 566 1.09 46.13 -21.31
C TYR A 566 1.17 46.46 -19.82
N ASP A 567 1.22 47.74 -19.46
CA ASP A 567 1.16 48.18 -18.06
C ASP A 567 -0.20 47.86 -17.46
N MET A 568 -1.29 48.02 -18.24
CA MET A 568 -2.63 47.60 -17.81
C MET A 568 -2.73 46.08 -17.58
N LEU A 569 -2.12 45.26 -18.44
CA LEU A 569 -2.09 43.80 -18.29
C LEU A 569 -1.21 43.35 -17.10
N THR A 570 -0.03 43.97 -16.93
CA THR A 570 0.92 43.66 -15.85
C THR A 570 0.35 44.05 -14.49
N ASN A 571 -0.41 45.15 -14.43
CA ASN A 571 -1.09 45.61 -13.22
C ASN A 571 -2.46 44.95 -13.02
N GLN A 572 -2.94 44.14 -13.98
CA GLN A 572 -4.21 43.44 -13.84
C GLN A 572 -4.11 42.40 -12.74
N GLN A 573 -4.99 42.51 -11.75
CA GLN A 573 -5.10 41.53 -10.69
C GLN A 573 -5.86 40.30 -11.19
N TRP A 574 -5.17 39.17 -11.29
CA TRP A 574 -5.77 37.91 -11.70
C TRP A 574 -6.37 37.19 -10.50
N THR A 575 -7.53 36.58 -10.70
CA THR A 575 -8.14 35.68 -9.72
C THR A 575 -8.19 34.27 -10.29
N LEU A 576 -7.51 33.35 -9.62
CA LEU A 576 -7.54 31.92 -9.92
C LEU A 576 -8.59 31.24 -9.04
N HIS A 577 -9.47 30.51 -9.70
CA HIS A 577 -10.51 29.68 -9.10
C HIS A 577 -10.06 28.23 -9.23
N VAL A 578 -9.87 27.55 -8.12
CA VAL A 578 -9.61 26.11 -8.06
C VAL A 578 -10.77 25.47 -7.31
N ASN A 579 -11.64 24.80 -8.05
CA ASN A 579 -12.79 24.09 -7.48
C ASN A 579 -12.46 22.61 -7.43
N LEU A 580 -12.36 22.04 -6.22
CA LEU A 580 -12.25 20.61 -6.05
C LEU A 580 -13.65 20.02 -6.16
N LEU A 581 -13.88 19.24 -7.21
CA LEU A 581 -15.16 18.63 -7.48
C LEU A 581 -15.28 17.34 -6.67
N ASN A 582 -16.43 17.17 -6.01
CA ASN A 582 -16.83 15.95 -5.35
C ASN A 582 -15.80 15.47 -4.31
N THR A 583 -15.57 16.32 -3.31
CA THR A 583 -14.64 16.05 -2.22
C THR A 583 -15.15 16.65 -0.90
N GLU A 584 -14.73 16.04 0.21
CA GLU A 584 -14.97 16.54 1.58
C GLU A 584 -13.73 17.28 2.15
N VAL A 585 -12.72 17.57 1.32
CA VAL A 585 -11.49 18.25 1.74
C VAL A 585 -11.84 19.59 2.39
N ALA A 586 -11.36 19.80 3.62
CA ALA A 586 -11.64 21.04 4.35
C ALA A 586 -10.72 22.17 3.86
N CYS A 587 -11.23 23.39 3.86
CA CYS A 587 -10.45 24.59 3.53
C CYS A 587 -9.17 24.73 4.37
N SER A 588 -9.21 24.31 5.63
CA SER A 588 -8.08 24.32 6.56
C SER A 588 -6.95 23.37 6.20
N SER A 589 -7.21 22.35 5.37
CA SER A 589 -6.20 21.38 4.92
C SER A 589 -5.49 21.81 3.63
N MET A 590 -5.83 22.97 3.08
CA MET A 590 -5.24 23.48 1.84
C MET A 590 -4.28 24.63 2.14
N SER A 591 -3.20 24.73 1.37
CA SER A 591 -2.35 25.91 1.31
C SER A 591 -1.92 26.18 -0.13
N SER A 592 -1.51 27.40 -0.43
CA SER A 592 -1.03 27.76 -1.76
C SER A 592 0.19 28.67 -1.70
N ASN A 593 1.13 28.44 -2.61
CA ASN A 593 2.36 29.20 -2.73
C ASN A 593 2.60 29.59 -4.19
N GLN A 594 3.17 30.78 -4.42
CA GLN A 594 3.69 31.22 -5.71
C GLN A 594 5.21 31.09 -5.70
N PHE A 595 5.80 30.64 -6.80
CA PHE A 595 7.23 30.75 -7.03
C PHE A 595 7.52 32.06 -7.78
N ILE A 596 8.29 32.94 -7.15
CA ILE A 596 8.79 34.20 -7.74
C ILE A 596 10.30 34.21 -7.54
N ASP A 597 11.08 34.26 -8.62
CA ASP A 597 12.55 34.33 -8.59
C ASP A 597 13.24 33.26 -7.70
N GLY A 598 12.66 32.06 -7.67
CA GLY A 598 13.16 30.94 -6.85
C GLY A 598 12.74 30.96 -5.38
N LEU A 599 11.96 31.95 -4.94
CA LEU A 599 11.37 32.04 -3.60
C LEU A 599 9.91 31.58 -3.61
N LEU A 600 9.53 30.80 -2.59
CA LEU A 600 8.15 30.41 -2.31
C LEU A 600 7.47 31.50 -1.48
N VAL A 601 6.46 32.14 -2.06
CA VAL A 601 5.65 33.18 -1.40
C VAL A 601 4.25 32.62 -1.14
N PRO A 602 3.78 32.54 0.12
CA PRO A 602 2.44 32.04 0.41
C PRO A 602 1.38 32.99 -0.16
N ILE A 603 0.37 32.41 -0.84
CA ILE A 603 -0.78 33.16 -1.36
C ILE A 603 -1.97 32.92 -0.43
N ASN A 604 -2.55 34.00 0.09
CA ASN A 604 -3.73 33.93 0.94
C ASN A 604 -4.99 33.66 0.10
N PHE A 605 -5.81 32.71 0.54
CA PHE A 605 -7.11 32.46 -0.06
C PHE A 605 -8.05 33.63 0.23
N ILE A 606 -8.68 34.19 -0.81
CA ILE A 606 -9.67 35.28 -0.68
C ILE A 606 -11.01 34.72 -0.22
N ALA A 607 -11.37 33.53 -0.69
CA ALA A 607 -12.59 32.85 -0.32
C ALA A 607 -12.40 31.34 -0.42
N CYS A 608 -12.86 30.63 0.59
CA CYS A 608 -12.97 29.18 0.56
C CYS A 608 -14.37 28.76 1.00
N SER A 609 -15.03 27.91 0.21
CA SER A 609 -16.38 27.41 0.49
C SER A 609 -16.34 25.91 0.76
N GLU A 610 -16.76 25.49 1.95
CA GLU A 610 -16.75 24.08 2.35
C GLU A 610 -17.78 23.23 1.59
N ASN A 611 -18.91 23.82 1.16
CA ASN A 611 -19.99 23.06 0.50
C ASN A 611 -19.62 22.53 -0.89
N ASN A 612 -18.62 23.12 -1.57
CA ASN A 612 -18.15 22.71 -2.91
C ASN A 612 -16.61 22.66 -3.00
N SER A 613 -15.90 22.68 -1.85
CA SER A 613 -14.44 22.75 -1.76
C SER A 613 -13.80 23.69 -2.80
N THR A 614 -14.40 24.88 -2.92
CA THR A 614 -14.00 25.90 -3.90
C THR A 614 -13.03 26.85 -3.25
N VAL A 615 -11.82 26.94 -3.80
CA VAL A 615 -10.75 27.83 -3.37
C VAL A 615 -10.57 28.94 -4.38
N LYS A 616 -10.59 30.18 -3.92
CA LYS A 616 -10.29 31.36 -4.73
C LYS A 616 -9.04 32.04 -4.19
N SER A 617 -8.08 32.26 -5.06
CA SER A 617 -6.83 32.95 -4.76
C SER A 617 -6.62 34.07 -5.77
N SER A 618 -6.05 35.19 -5.35
CA SER A 618 -5.65 36.25 -6.26
C SER A 618 -4.17 36.52 -6.12
N PHE A 619 -3.54 36.72 -7.26
CA PHE A 619 -2.14 37.07 -7.37
C PHE A 619 -1.95 37.99 -8.56
N LEU A 620 -0.83 38.70 -8.53
CA LEU A 620 -0.33 39.41 -9.69
C LEU A 620 0.46 38.41 -10.54
N VAL A 621 0.40 38.58 -11.86
CA VAL A 621 1.25 37.86 -12.81
C VAL A 621 2.31 38.87 -13.27
N PRO A 622 3.37 39.12 -12.47
CA PRO A 622 4.32 40.18 -12.77
C PRO A 622 5.23 39.85 -13.97
N HIS A 623 5.32 38.58 -14.40
CA HIS A 623 6.26 38.08 -15.41
C HIS A 623 5.60 37.06 -16.38
N ASP A 624 6.28 36.77 -17.50
CA ASP A 624 5.83 35.87 -18.56
C ASP A 624 5.52 34.43 -18.10
N VAL A 625 6.07 34.02 -16.94
CA VAL A 625 5.82 32.71 -16.33
C VAL A 625 5.50 32.87 -14.84
N ALA A 626 4.36 32.31 -14.41
CA ALA A 626 3.99 32.20 -13.00
C ALA A 626 3.79 30.73 -12.64
N THR A 627 4.44 30.29 -11.57
CA THR A 627 4.28 28.93 -11.05
C THR A 627 3.56 28.97 -9.71
N ILE A 628 2.44 28.25 -9.61
CA ILE A 628 1.61 28.21 -8.40
C ILE A 628 1.51 26.78 -7.93
N GLN A 629 1.79 26.57 -6.65
CA GLN A 629 1.66 25.29 -5.98
C GLN A 629 0.48 25.34 -5.03
N PHE A 630 -0.46 24.41 -5.18
CA PHE A 630 -1.48 24.12 -4.18
C PHE A 630 -1.06 22.84 -3.44
N ILE A 631 -1.19 22.84 -2.11
CA ILE A 631 -0.87 21.69 -1.27
C ILE A 631 -2.14 21.29 -0.54
N ILE A 632 -2.54 20.02 -0.65
CA ILE A 632 -3.72 19.47 0.01
C ILE A 632 -3.25 18.41 1.01
N ASN A 633 -3.33 18.71 2.30
CA ASN A 633 -2.93 17.84 3.40
C ASN A 633 -4.14 17.07 3.96
N ASP A 634 -4.83 16.31 3.12
CA ASP A 634 -5.97 15.47 3.50
C ASP A 634 -5.94 14.15 2.70
N ILE A 635 -6.58 13.10 3.22
CA ILE A 635 -6.63 11.76 2.61
C ILE A 635 -7.93 11.48 1.86
N LYS A 636 -8.83 12.47 1.83
CA LYS A 636 -10.15 12.36 1.19
C LYS A 636 -10.04 12.29 -0.33
N PRO A 637 -10.91 11.52 -1.01
CA PRO A 637 -10.91 11.43 -2.46
C PRO A 637 -11.27 12.79 -3.09
N ILE A 638 -10.59 13.12 -4.19
CA ILE A 638 -10.91 14.25 -5.05
C ILE A 638 -11.33 13.68 -6.42
N GLY A 639 -12.61 13.86 -6.76
CA GLY A 639 -13.20 13.33 -7.98
C GLY A 639 -12.80 14.09 -9.26
N GLY A 640 -12.39 15.35 -9.13
CA GLY A 640 -11.89 16.18 -10.21
C GLY A 640 -11.50 17.57 -9.74
N VAL A 641 -10.85 18.34 -10.59
CA VAL A 641 -10.46 19.72 -10.30
C VAL A 641 -10.88 20.59 -11.46
N LYS A 642 -11.64 21.66 -11.19
CA LYS A 642 -11.94 22.70 -12.16
C LYS A 642 -11.09 23.92 -11.86
N ILE A 643 -10.23 24.26 -12.80
CA ILE A 643 -9.35 25.42 -12.71
C ILE A 643 -9.90 26.49 -13.64
N GLY A 644 -10.14 27.68 -13.13
CA GLY A 644 -10.52 28.82 -13.94
C GLY A 644 -9.75 30.06 -13.54
N MET A 645 -9.63 31.00 -14.46
CA MET A 645 -8.98 32.27 -14.19
C MET A 645 -9.86 33.41 -14.70
N THR A 646 -9.97 34.45 -13.90
CA THR A 646 -10.71 35.66 -14.24
C THR A 646 -9.84 36.89 -14.07
N GLY A 647 -9.84 37.77 -15.06
CA GLY A 647 -9.21 39.08 -15.01
C GLY A 647 -10.28 40.16 -15.25
N PRO A 648 -10.44 41.14 -14.34
CA PRO A 648 -11.43 42.20 -14.52
C PRO A 648 -11.04 43.08 -15.70
N GLY A 649 -12.03 43.52 -16.49
CA GLY A 649 -11.79 44.52 -17.53
C GLY A 649 -11.44 45.87 -16.92
N THR A 650 -10.52 46.59 -17.55
CA THR A 650 -10.14 47.96 -17.16
C THR A 650 -10.08 48.84 -18.38
N GLU A 651 -10.54 50.08 -18.25
CA GLU A 651 -10.55 51.05 -19.33
C GLU A 651 -9.70 52.25 -18.94
N ASN A 652 -8.83 52.66 -19.85
CA ASN A 652 -8.10 53.92 -19.81
C ASN A 652 -8.46 54.72 -21.07
N ASN A 653 -8.18 56.01 -21.09
CA ASN A 653 -8.56 56.94 -22.18
C ASN A 653 -8.11 56.51 -23.58
N THR A 654 -7.09 55.66 -23.68
CA THR A 654 -6.49 55.21 -24.96
C THR A 654 -6.64 53.71 -25.22
N SER A 655 -7.00 52.90 -24.21
CA SER A 655 -6.95 51.44 -24.28
C SER A 655 -8.02 50.80 -23.39
N ILE A 656 -8.69 49.77 -23.91
CA ILE A 656 -9.69 48.99 -23.19
C ILE A 656 -9.18 47.55 -23.04
N LEU A 657 -8.91 47.15 -21.79
CA LEU A 657 -8.66 45.76 -21.42
C LEU A 657 -10.00 45.09 -21.13
N LYS A 658 -10.37 44.09 -21.93
CA LYS A 658 -11.63 43.37 -21.73
C LYS A 658 -11.54 42.42 -20.54
N GLU A 659 -12.69 42.18 -19.92
CA GLU A 659 -12.83 41.11 -18.95
C GLU A 659 -12.56 39.75 -19.63
N LEU A 660 -11.80 38.91 -18.93
CA LEU A 660 -11.45 37.57 -19.35
C LEU A 660 -11.92 36.59 -18.28
N GLY A 661 -12.65 35.56 -18.69
CA GLY A 661 -13.05 34.46 -17.83
C GLY A 661 -13.01 33.13 -18.58
N PHE A 662 -12.13 32.22 -18.15
CA PHE A 662 -12.11 30.85 -18.65
C PHE A 662 -12.06 29.86 -17.51
N SER A 663 -12.57 28.65 -17.74
CA SER A 663 -12.44 27.56 -16.80
C SER A 663 -12.40 26.21 -17.51
N GLN A 664 -11.55 25.32 -17.01
CA GLN A 664 -11.35 23.98 -17.51
C GLN A 664 -11.46 22.97 -16.37
N ALA A 665 -12.32 21.97 -16.56
CA ALA A 665 -12.46 20.85 -15.64
C ALA A 665 -11.54 19.70 -16.05
N PHE A 666 -10.76 19.19 -15.10
CA PHE A 666 -9.87 18.05 -15.22
C PHE A 666 -10.42 16.93 -14.33
N TYR A 667 -10.94 15.88 -14.94
CA TYR A 667 -11.50 14.75 -14.21
C TYR A 667 -11.31 13.45 -15.00
N ASN A 668 -11.30 12.32 -14.29
CA ASN A 668 -11.30 11.00 -14.88
C ASN A 668 -12.35 10.16 -14.17
N SER A 669 -13.22 9.47 -14.92
CA SER A 669 -14.26 8.65 -14.32
C SER A 669 -13.70 7.50 -13.49
N ASN A 670 -12.55 6.94 -13.87
CA ASN A 670 -11.99 5.73 -13.28
C ASN A 670 -10.79 5.99 -12.34
N ARG A 671 -10.45 7.24 -12.07
CA ARG A 671 -9.31 7.59 -11.21
C ARG A 671 -9.66 8.79 -10.34
N THR A 672 -9.31 8.70 -9.06
CA THR A 672 -9.26 9.83 -8.15
C THR A 672 -7.86 10.45 -8.18
N LEU A 673 -7.77 11.76 -7.93
CA LEU A 673 -6.48 12.42 -7.72
C LEU A 673 -5.96 12.05 -6.33
N ALA A 674 -4.79 11.40 -6.28
CA ALA A 674 -4.15 10.93 -5.05
C ALA A 674 -2.63 11.21 -4.99
N GLN A 675 -2.07 11.85 -6.03
CA GLN A 675 -0.65 12.17 -6.16
C GLN A 675 -0.51 13.50 -6.93
N THR A 676 0.70 14.07 -6.91
CA THR A 676 1.03 15.35 -7.55
C THR A 676 0.55 15.42 -8.99
N ALA A 677 -0.21 16.45 -9.33
CA ALA A 677 -0.73 16.69 -10.66
C ALA A 677 -0.26 18.05 -11.18
N SER A 678 0.44 18.07 -12.31
CA SER A 678 0.86 19.31 -12.97
C SER A 678 -0.11 19.65 -14.09
N VAL A 679 -0.68 20.85 -14.06
CA VAL A 679 -1.51 21.42 -15.12
C VAL A 679 -0.85 22.70 -15.63
N ALA A 680 -0.47 22.74 -16.90
CA ALA A 680 0.00 23.96 -17.54
C ALA A 680 -1.16 24.69 -18.21
N LEU A 681 -1.36 25.97 -17.86
CA LEU A 681 -2.29 26.88 -18.51
C LEU A 681 -1.48 27.89 -19.33
N GLN A 682 -1.64 27.86 -20.65
CA GLN A 682 -0.99 28.83 -21.53
C GLN A 682 -1.96 29.95 -21.92
N LEU A 683 -1.56 31.19 -21.64
CA LEU A 683 -2.25 32.40 -22.03
C LEU A 683 -1.55 32.99 -23.26
N THR A 684 -2.09 32.68 -24.44
CA THR A 684 -1.53 33.18 -25.69
C THR A 684 -2.21 34.51 -26.07
N LEU A 685 -1.58 35.63 -25.72
CA LEU A 685 -1.79 36.87 -26.49
C LEU A 685 -1.09 36.69 -27.84
N LYS A 686 -1.72 37.15 -28.94
CA LYS A 686 -1.28 36.89 -30.31
C LYS A 686 0.15 37.37 -30.64
N ASN A 687 0.91 37.93 -29.70
CA ASN A 687 2.33 38.29 -29.84
C ASN A 687 3.22 38.05 -28.58
N LEU A 688 2.73 37.50 -27.44
CA LEU A 688 3.48 37.55 -26.16
C LEU A 688 3.20 36.37 -25.21
N GLY A 689 3.15 35.13 -25.72
CA GLY A 689 2.74 33.94 -24.96
C GLY A 689 3.22 33.90 -23.50
N GLY A 690 2.28 34.02 -22.56
CA GLY A 690 2.51 33.82 -21.12
C GLY A 690 2.12 32.40 -20.72
N THR A 691 2.87 31.78 -19.83
CA THR A 691 2.57 30.41 -19.36
C THR A 691 2.43 30.39 -17.84
N VAL A 692 1.25 30.02 -17.35
CA VAL A 692 1.00 29.78 -15.93
C VAL A 692 1.03 28.28 -15.69
N THR A 693 2.01 27.79 -14.91
CA THR A 693 2.09 26.38 -14.55
C THR A 693 1.55 26.18 -13.14
N ILE A 694 0.53 25.33 -13.00
CA ILE A 694 -0.09 25.00 -11.71
C ILE A 694 0.33 23.58 -11.32
N TYR A 695 0.86 23.44 -10.11
CA TYR A 695 1.14 22.16 -9.47
C TYR A 695 0.11 21.95 -8.35
N LEU A 696 -0.61 20.84 -8.41
CA LEU A 696 -1.58 20.37 -7.40
C LEU A 696 -0.99 19.20 -6.61
#